data_AF-A0AA35M4K1-F1
#
_entry.id   AF-A0AA35M4K1-F1
#
_cell.length_a   1.000
_cell.length_b   1.000
_cell.length_c   1.000
_cell.angle_alpha   90.00
_cell.angle_beta   90.00
_cell.angle_gamma   90.00
#
_symmetry.space_group_name_H-M   'P 1'
#
loop_
_entity.id
_entity.type
_entity.pdbx_description
1 polymer ?
#
loop_
_entity_poly.entity_id
_entity_poly.type
_entity_poly.pdbx_seq_one_letter_code
_entity_poly.pdbx_strand_id
1 'polypeptide(L)'
;MTAAGSESATSILCNSKQTRFHIDSPNYRELDIEGLTITIKSADTEKGPSKGKGKGKSDGIEILSNAKLRLKPGQRYALVGRNGTGKSTLLKAIAEKLIPGLPEETRIAALQQTRITEDGESLKSADQAQPDLTVLQQVVEKTISKDNIEQDIKALSDGVDAADPYAPVQALRRLKHERLQHRLFKLNKDARLRSGARGLQARKALVAFEKVVAESQALVDQPSEEISASALQEETQEAADMLADLHIQVEPARLSETESKAKSILTGLGFTDAYMEKPIRSLSGGWHMRAALAAALLQETDILILDEPTNFLDLLGIIWLQRYLKSLQDSDKPPTLILVSHDRDFISLCTDLLILKDKQLTYFHGDLATYEASQSERKIWLTKMKEAKDKQKAHIEKSIAANKKAGKESDDQNKLRQAKSRQKKLDDRWGLEVGQRGGRFKLNRDLVGFHLTARAEIDIPPEQRSVVIALPEPPDLRFPGALISLEKVSFRYSPKLAPVVKDINISVGMGDRVGILGLNGAGKSTLVKLLVDQSRPTSGTVTTHPRLKLGYYSQQAVDDLQSLGRADETLTALGLLTREVGGELSEGEVRSLLGQLGLPGRIASDVPLRKLSGGQLVRCELARLFWRRPHCLVLDEVTTHLDYETVTALREALSDWEGAVVLVSHDRWFMRGAVEGVVDDQDEGSTESEDEVEIARRRTVYRLKGGSLSVLENGVSSFEALMEKRATKLLASF
;
A
#
# COMPACT_ATOMS: atom_id res chain seq x y z
N MET A 1 -32.69 -7.21 0.47
CA MET A 1 -32.06 -8.11 -0.55
C MET A 1 -31.36 -7.28 -1.62
N THR A 2 -30.03 -7.29 -1.67
CA THR A 2 -29.24 -6.57 -2.69
C THR A 2 -28.31 -7.54 -3.41
N ALA A 3 -28.13 -7.26 -4.70
CA ALA A 3 -27.64 -8.17 -5.72
C ALA A 3 -26.29 -8.82 -5.37
N ALA A 4 -26.30 -10.15 -5.32
CA ALA A 4 -25.10 -10.98 -5.47
C ALA A 4 -24.63 -10.88 -6.93
N GLY A 5 -23.98 -9.76 -7.25
CA GLY A 5 -23.27 -9.56 -8.51
C GLY A 5 -21.95 -10.32 -8.48
N SER A 6 -21.72 -11.12 -9.51
CA SER A 6 -20.56 -11.96 -9.75
C SER A 6 -19.26 -11.14 -9.89
N GLU A 7 -18.58 -10.87 -8.78
CA GLU A 7 -17.14 -10.66 -8.80
C GLU A 7 -16.45 -12.03 -8.89
N SER A 8 -15.43 -12.15 -9.73
CA SER A 8 -14.49 -13.28 -9.73
C SER A 8 -13.74 -13.32 -8.39
N ALA A 9 -14.40 -13.76 -7.32
CA ALA A 9 -13.97 -13.53 -5.96
C ALA A 9 -12.95 -14.59 -5.54
N THR A 10 -11.67 -14.20 -5.51
CA THR A 10 -10.67 -14.88 -4.69
C THR A 10 -11.16 -14.90 -3.24
N SER A 11 -11.50 -16.07 -2.70
CA SER A 11 -12.02 -16.16 -1.33
C SER A 11 -10.87 -16.07 -0.33
N ILE A 12 -10.90 -15.08 0.55
CA ILE A 12 -9.96 -14.95 1.68
C ILE A 12 -10.47 -15.82 2.83
N LEU A 13 -9.67 -16.78 3.27
CA LEU A 13 -9.96 -17.64 4.42
C LEU A 13 -9.08 -17.23 5.60
N CYS A 14 -9.72 -16.86 6.71
CA CYS A 14 -9.06 -16.49 7.95
C CYS A 14 -9.37 -17.52 9.05
N ASN A 15 -8.35 -17.92 9.81
CA ASN A 15 -8.49 -18.81 10.98
C ASN A 15 -7.66 -18.27 12.15
N SER A 16 -8.08 -18.46 13.39
CA SER A 16 -7.37 -17.99 14.59
C SER A 16 -7.45 -19.02 15.74
N LYS A 17 -6.44 -19.03 16.63
CA LYS A 17 -6.40 -19.89 17.82
C LYS A 17 -7.41 -19.47 18.89
N GLN A 18 -7.85 -18.22 18.87
CA GLN A 18 -8.80 -17.65 19.83
C GLN A 18 -10.24 -18.08 19.68
N THR A 19 -10.54 -18.97 18.74
CA THR A 19 -11.77 -19.77 18.76
C THR A 19 -11.95 -20.60 20.06
N ARG A 20 -10.98 -20.59 20.99
CA ARG A 20 -10.99 -21.35 22.24
C ARG A 20 -11.25 -20.55 23.53
N PHE A 21 -10.81 -19.30 23.70
CA PHE A 21 -10.94 -18.61 25.00
C PHE A 21 -11.04 -17.08 24.85
N HIS A 22 -12.09 -16.50 25.45
CA HIS A 22 -12.39 -15.06 25.67
C HIS A 22 -12.85 -14.22 24.46
N ILE A 23 -14.17 -14.04 24.32
CA ILE A 23 -14.80 -12.96 23.53
C ILE A 23 -15.38 -11.87 24.46
N ASP A 24 -15.40 -12.10 25.78
CA ASP A 24 -15.79 -11.08 26.76
C ASP A 24 -14.57 -10.22 27.14
N SER A 25 -13.95 -9.56 26.15
CA SER A 25 -13.09 -8.40 26.44
C SER A 25 -13.99 -7.16 26.47
N PRO A 26 -14.12 -6.44 27.59
CA PRO A 26 -15.06 -5.31 27.73
C PRO A 26 -14.73 -4.10 26.83
N ASN A 27 -13.59 -4.13 26.12
CA ASN A 27 -13.14 -3.06 25.26
C ASN A 27 -13.03 -3.54 23.81
N TYR A 28 -14.07 -3.31 23.01
CA TYR A 28 -14.15 -3.66 21.58
C TYR A 28 -13.16 -2.89 20.68
N ARG A 29 -12.39 -1.96 21.26
CA ARG A 29 -11.35 -1.18 20.59
C ARG A 29 -9.96 -1.80 20.72
N GLU A 30 -9.75 -2.76 21.63
CA GLU A 30 -8.51 -3.55 21.67
C GLU A 30 -8.73 -4.84 20.88
N LEU A 31 -7.81 -5.12 19.96
CA LEU A 31 -7.76 -6.39 19.26
C LEU A 31 -6.52 -7.13 19.72
N ASP A 32 -6.67 -8.28 20.34
CA ASP A 32 -5.55 -9.20 20.55
C ASP A 32 -6.00 -10.53 19.97
N ILE A 33 -5.43 -10.96 18.86
CA ILE A 33 -5.80 -12.17 18.11
C ILE A 33 -4.60 -13.08 17.98
N GLU A 34 -4.65 -14.24 18.65
CA GLU A 34 -3.58 -15.23 18.57
C GLU A 34 -3.78 -16.27 17.47
N GLY A 35 -2.69 -16.67 16.82
CA GLY A 35 -2.64 -17.76 15.85
C GLY A 35 -3.40 -17.50 14.56
N LEU A 36 -3.47 -16.25 14.14
CA LEU A 36 -4.05 -15.81 12.88
C LEU A 36 -3.34 -16.47 11.69
N THR A 37 -4.13 -17.13 10.84
CA THR A 37 -3.70 -17.74 9.59
C THR A 37 -4.59 -17.20 8.48
N ILE A 38 -4.00 -16.65 7.41
CA ILE A 38 -4.73 -16.11 6.26
C ILE A 38 -4.29 -16.84 4.99
N THR A 39 -5.25 -17.35 4.24
CA THR A 39 -5.03 -18.09 3.00
C THR A 39 -5.94 -17.56 1.90
N ILE A 40 -5.40 -17.23 0.73
CA ILE A 40 -6.20 -16.93 -0.47
C ILE A 40 -6.42 -18.23 -1.25
N LYS A 41 -7.67 -18.49 -1.64
CA LYS A 41 -8.00 -19.48 -2.68
C LYS A 41 -8.41 -18.77 -3.97
N SER A 42 -7.84 -19.22 -5.09
CA SER A 42 -8.31 -18.84 -6.43
C SER A 42 -9.49 -19.75 -6.83
N ALA A 43 -10.50 -19.21 -7.50
CA ALA A 43 -11.73 -19.93 -7.85
C ALA A 43 -11.53 -21.02 -8.93
N ASP A 44 -10.40 -21.04 -9.64
CA ASP A 44 -10.19 -21.90 -10.82
C ASP A 44 -9.81 -23.36 -10.54
N THR A 45 -9.89 -23.84 -9.30
CA THR A 45 -9.56 -25.23 -8.94
C THR A 45 -10.69 -25.97 -8.25
N GLU A 46 -11.86 -26.07 -8.90
CA GLU A 46 -12.86 -27.09 -8.59
C GLU A 46 -13.03 -28.09 -9.73
N LYS A 47 -12.29 -29.21 -9.66
CA LYS A 47 -12.81 -30.61 -9.66
C LYS A 47 -11.73 -31.64 -10.02
N GLY A 48 -11.46 -32.52 -9.06
CA GLY A 48 -10.90 -33.86 -9.28
C GLY A 48 -11.16 -34.71 -8.02
N PRO A 49 -11.78 -35.90 -8.11
CA PRO A 49 -12.17 -36.65 -6.93
C PRO A 49 -10.94 -37.38 -6.36
N SER A 50 -10.32 -36.85 -5.29
CA SER A 50 -9.29 -37.59 -4.56
C SER A 50 -9.90 -38.42 -3.44
N LYS A 51 -10.01 -39.73 -3.67
CA LYS A 51 -10.09 -40.73 -2.60
C LYS A 51 -8.73 -40.77 -1.89
N GLY A 52 -8.69 -40.43 -0.60
CA GLY A 52 -7.53 -40.69 0.25
C GLY A 52 -7.58 -39.97 1.59
N LYS A 53 -7.69 -40.72 2.69
CA LYS A 53 -7.53 -40.22 4.06
C LYS A 53 -6.06 -39.78 4.28
N GLY A 54 -5.79 -38.50 4.07
CA GLY A 54 -4.56 -37.82 4.48
C GLY A 54 -4.87 -36.35 4.71
N LYS A 55 -4.31 -35.74 5.76
CA LYS A 55 -4.52 -34.31 6.10
C LYS A 55 -4.40 -33.44 4.85
N GLY A 56 -5.52 -32.91 4.37
CA GLY A 56 -5.56 -32.06 3.18
C GLY A 56 -4.72 -30.80 3.39
N LYS A 57 -3.61 -30.67 2.65
CA LYS A 57 -3.02 -29.36 2.40
C LYS A 57 -4.02 -28.60 1.55
N SER A 58 -4.57 -27.53 2.10
CA SER A 58 -5.44 -26.60 1.38
C SER A 58 -4.67 -26.00 0.21
N ASP A 59 -5.21 -26.14 -0.99
CA ASP A 59 -4.64 -25.68 -2.27
C ASP A 59 -4.79 -24.15 -2.43
N GLY A 60 -4.19 -23.39 -1.49
CA GLY A 60 -4.28 -21.93 -1.44
C GLY A 60 -2.97 -21.27 -1.01
N ILE A 61 -2.76 -20.02 -1.43
CA ILE A 61 -1.57 -19.25 -1.10
C ILE A 61 -1.73 -18.73 0.33
N GLU A 62 -0.93 -19.30 1.24
CA GLU A 62 -0.88 -18.88 2.64
C GLU A 62 -0.05 -17.59 2.77
N ILE A 63 -0.70 -16.51 3.20
CA ILE A 63 -0.09 -15.20 3.41
C ILE A 63 0.49 -15.09 4.81
N LEU A 64 -0.26 -15.53 5.81
CA LEU A 64 0.09 -15.46 7.23
C LEU A 64 -0.11 -16.83 7.84
N SER A 65 0.87 -17.27 8.64
CA SER A 65 0.87 -18.55 9.32
C SER A 65 1.03 -18.35 10.83
N ASN A 66 -0.01 -18.67 11.62
CA ASN A 66 0.02 -18.65 13.08
C ASN A 66 0.58 -17.33 13.69
N ALA A 67 0.24 -16.19 13.11
CA ALA A 67 0.68 -14.87 13.56
C ALA A 67 -0.15 -14.37 14.76
N LYS A 68 0.40 -13.46 15.55
CA LYS A 68 -0.33 -12.77 16.62
C LYS A 68 -0.64 -11.36 16.13
N LEU A 69 -1.92 -10.99 16.02
CA LEU A 69 -2.36 -9.64 15.64
C LEU A 69 -2.86 -8.92 16.89
N ARG A 70 -2.04 -8.02 17.44
CA ARG A 70 -2.39 -7.12 18.54
C ARG A 70 -2.47 -5.67 18.07
N LEU A 71 -3.59 -5.01 18.32
CA LEU A 71 -3.84 -3.60 18.07
C LEU A 71 -4.41 -2.98 19.35
N LYS A 72 -3.69 -2.02 19.91
CA LYS A 72 -4.11 -1.29 21.10
C LYS A 72 -4.97 -0.09 20.70
N PRO A 73 -5.95 0.31 21.54
CA PRO A 73 -6.80 1.47 21.27
C PRO A 73 -5.96 2.75 21.21
N GLY A 74 -6.22 3.58 20.20
CA GLY A 74 -5.57 4.90 20.02
C GLY A 74 -4.10 4.87 19.58
N GLN A 75 -3.53 3.69 19.33
CA GLN A 75 -2.16 3.57 18.81
C GLN A 75 -2.13 3.67 17.28
N ARG A 76 -0.97 4.05 16.73
CA ARG A 76 -0.77 4.20 15.29
C ARG A 76 0.28 3.19 14.81
N TYR A 77 -0.15 2.33 13.91
CA TYR A 77 0.64 1.25 13.37
C TYR A 77 0.98 1.51 11.90
N ALA A 78 2.27 1.48 11.55
CA ALA A 78 2.70 1.42 10.17
C ALA A 78 2.90 -0.04 9.74
N LEU A 79 2.18 -0.49 8.72
CA LEU A 79 2.31 -1.83 8.16
C LEU A 79 3.39 -1.86 7.06
N VAL A 80 4.54 -2.43 7.41
CA VAL A 80 5.75 -2.47 6.57
C VAL A 80 5.97 -3.87 6.00
N GLY A 81 6.26 -3.95 4.70
CA GLY A 81 6.54 -5.19 3.99
C GLY A 81 6.71 -4.96 2.49
N ARG A 82 7.44 -5.87 1.82
CA ARG A 82 7.65 -5.82 0.38
C ARG A 82 6.35 -5.97 -0.40
N ASN A 83 6.33 -5.51 -1.64
CA ASN A 83 5.17 -5.69 -2.51
C ASN A 83 4.93 -7.20 -2.75
N GLY A 84 3.67 -7.61 -2.63
CA GLY A 84 3.29 -9.03 -2.76
C GLY A 84 3.37 -9.87 -1.49
N THR A 85 3.76 -9.32 -0.33
CA THR A 85 3.72 -10.07 0.95
C THR A 85 2.31 -10.24 1.52
N GLY A 86 1.30 -9.59 0.93
CA GLY A 86 -0.11 -9.69 1.33
C GLY A 86 -0.62 -8.59 2.27
N LYS A 87 0.05 -7.43 2.33
CA LYS A 87 -0.37 -6.24 3.12
C LYS A 87 -1.84 -5.89 2.89
N SER A 88 -2.23 -5.61 1.64
CA SER A 88 -3.62 -5.25 1.31
C SER A 88 -4.61 -6.38 1.58
N THR A 89 -4.20 -7.65 1.52
CA THR A 89 -5.07 -8.77 1.88
C THR A 89 -5.32 -8.86 3.39
N LEU A 90 -4.30 -8.60 4.22
CA LEU A 90 -4.48 -8.47 5.67
C LEU A 90 -5.43 -7.30 6.00
N LEU A 91 -5.23 -6.14 5.37
CA LEU A 91 -6.11 -4.98 5.55
C LEU A 91 -7.54 -5.27 5.11
N LYS A 92 -7.73 -5.97 3.99
CA LYS A 92 -9.04 -6.39 3.50
C LYS A 92 -9.73 -7.32 4.49
N ALA A 93 -9.00 -8.30 5.04
CA ALA A 93 -9.53 -9.20 6.06
C ALA A 93 -9.96 -8.48 7.35
N ILE A 94 -9.24 -7.42 7.76
CA ILE A 94 -9.62 -6.59 8.91
C ILE A 94 -10.86 -5.73 8.58
N ALA A 95 -10.83 -5.00 7.47
CA ALA A 95 -11.89 -4.08 7.06
C ALA A 95 -13.25 -4.79 6.84
N GLU A 96 -13.23 -5.97 6.21
CA GLU A 96 -14.43 -6.79 5.98
C GLU A 96 -14.80 -7.65 7.20
N LYS A 97 -14.10 -7.49 8.33
CA LYS A 97 -14.29 -8.26 9.57
C LYS A 97 -14.28 -9.77 9.33
N LEU A 98 -13.40 -10.27 8.46
CA LEU A 98 -13.27 -11.70 8.14
C LEU A 98 -12.52 -12.47 9.22
N ILE A 99 -11.73 -11.78 10.05
CA ILE A 99 -10.93 -12.42 11.10
C ILE A 99 -11.82 -12.89 12.26
N PRO A 100 -11.80 -14.19 12.62
CA PRO A 100 -12.54 -14.68 13.77
C PRO A 100 -11.99 -14.08 15.07
N GLY A 101 -12.87 -13.45 15.86
CA GLY A 101 -12.53 -12.76 17.12
C GLY A 101 -12.65 -11.23 17.08
N LEU A 102 -12.85 -10.64 15.89
CA LEU A 102 -13.18 -9.22 15.77
C LEU A 102 -14.61 -8.93 16.28
N PRO A 103 -14.80 -7.99 17.23
CA PRO A 103 -16.14 -7.56 17.64
C PRO A 103 -16.92 -6.93 16.48
N GLU A 104 -18.23 -7.14 16.45
CA GLU A 104 -19.07 -6.60 15.37
C GLU A 104 -19.32 -5.10 15.55
N GLU A 105 -19.33 -4.62 16.79
CA GLU A 105 -19.55 -3.23 17.17
C GLU A 105 -18.39 -2.32 16.77
N THR A 106 -17.19 -2.87 16.54
CA THR A 106 -16.02 -2.09 16.13
C THR A 106 -16.29 -1.38 14.80
N ARG A 107 -16.25 -0.05 14.78
CA ARG A 107 -16.43 0.75 13.57
C ARG A 107 -15.12 0.83 12.81
N ILE A 108 -15.08 0.27 11.60
CA ILE A 108 -13.87 0.23 10.77
C ILE A 108 -14.13 1.02 9.48
N ALA A 109 -13.32 2.04 9.23
CA ALA A 109 -13.23 2.68 7.92
C ALA A 109 -11.91 2.30 7.27
N ALA A 110 -11.96 2.01 5.98
CA ALA A 110 -10.79 1.62 5.23
C ALA A 110 -10.76 2.34 3.88
N LEU A 111 -9.66 3.04 3.63
CA LEU A 111 -9.24 3.39 2.28
C LEU A 111 -8.39 2.24 1.76
N GLN A 112 -8.98 1.41 0.90
CA GLN A 112 -8.25 0.34 0.23
C GLN A 112 -7.88 0.78 -1.18
N GLN A 113 -6.72 0.31 -1.66
CA GLN A 113 -6.46 0.29 -3.09
C GLN A 113 -7.49 -0.64 -3.72
N THR A 114 -8.63 -0.09 -4.14
CA THR A 114 -9.37 -0.71 -5.22
C THR A 114 -8.36 -0.81 -6.36
N ARG A 115 -8.07 -2.04 -6.79
CA ARG A 115 -7.51 -2.20 -8.12
C ARG A 115 -8.52 -1.48 -9.00
N ILE A 116 -8.13 -0.33 -9.52
CA ILE A 116 -8.72 0.22 -10.74
C ILE A 116 -8.25 -0.71 -11.87
N THR A 117 -8.44 -2.02 -11.72
CA THR A 117 -8.38 -2.97 -12.81
C THR A 117 -9.69 -2.75 -13.55
N GLU A 118 -9.56 -1.97 -14.61
CA GLU A 118 -9.92 -2.42 -15.95
C GLU A 118 -11.35 -2.81 -16.25
N ASP A 119 -12.31 -2.57 -15.37
CA ASP A 119 -13.68 -2.39 -15.79
C ASP A 119 -14.09 -0.96 -15.44
N GLY A 120 -13.84 -0.05 -16.39
CA GLY A 120 -14.75 1.08 -16.59
C GLY A 120 -16.20 0.63 -16.82
N GLU A 121 -16.44 -0.69 -16.88
CA GLU A 121 -17.72 -1.37 -16.86
C GLU A 121 -18.23 -1.75 -15.46
N SER A 122 -17.41 -1.94 -14.42
CA SER A 122 -17.90 -2.42 -13.10
C SER A 122 -18.57 -1.30 -12.30
N LEU A 123 -18.07 -0.07 -12.43
CA LEU A 123 -18.78 1.14 -12.00
C LEU A 123 -19.99 1.47 -12.89
N LYS A 124 -20.06 0.91 -14.11
CA LYS A 124 -21.22 1.04 -14.99
C LYS A 124 -22.23 -0.09 -14.86
N SER A 125 -21.90 -1.22 -14.24
CA SER A 125 -22.76 -2.42 -14.22
C SER A 125 -23.43 -2.65 -12.87
N ALA A 126 -22.90 -2.12 -11.77
CA ALA A 126 -23.51 -2.27 -10.45
C ALA A 126 -24.38 -1.06 -10.01
N ASP A 127 -24.22 0.11 -10.62
CA ASP A 127 -24.84 1.38 -10.19
C ASP A 127 -25.63 2.10 -11.30
N GLN A 128 -26.30 1.35 -12.20
CA GLN A 128 -27.11 1.96 -13.28
C GLN A 128 -28.36 2.70 -12.82
N ALA A 129 -28.66 2.71 -11.51
CA ALA A 129 -29.86 3.33 -10.95
C ALA A 129 -29.58 4.49 -9.96
N GLN A 130 -28.33 4.83 -9.66
CA GLN A 130 -28.03 5.93 -8.73
C GLN A 130 -27.96 7.30 -9.45
N PRO A 131 -28.53 8.37 -8.85
CA PRO A 131 -28.50 9.73 -9.40
C PRO A 131 -27.05 10.23 -9.59
N ASP A 132 -26.83 11.15 -10.53
CA ASP A 132 -25.54 11.84 -10.73
C ASP A 132 -25.27 12.79 -9.55
N LEU A 133 -24.88 12.22 -8.42
CA LEU A 133 -24.55 12.94 -7.19
C LEU A 133 -23.28 13.77 -7.37
N THR A 134 -23.26 14.94 -6.75
CA THR A 134 -22.05 15.75 -6.63
C THR A 134 -21.05 15.09 -5.70
N VAL A 135 -19.77 15.48 -5.77
CA VAL A 135 -18.73 14.95 -4.87
C VAL A 135 -19.10 15.15 -3.41
N LEU A 136 -19.58 16.35 -3.06
CA LEU A 136 -19.97 16.67 -1.68
C LEU A 136 -21.13 15.78 -1.23
N GLN A 137 -22.18 15.67 -2.05
CA GLN A 137 -23.34 14.84 -1.74
C GLN A 137 -22.93 13.38 -1.56
N GLN A 138 -22.08 12.85 -2.41
CA GLN A 138 -21.66 11.45 -2.29
C GLN A 138 -20.77 11.19 -1.06
N VAL A 139 -19.92 12.13 -0.65
CA VAL A 139 -19.10 11.98 0.56
C VAL A 139 -19.99 12.01 1.80
N VAL A 140 -20.93 12.94 1.85
CA VAL A 140 -21.92 13.05 2.92
C VAL A 140 -22.81 11.81 2.95
N GLU A 141 -23.34 11.41 1.80
CA GLU A 141 -24.16 10.21 1.65
C GLU A 141 -23.38 8.94 1.99
N LYS A 142 -22.12 8.75 1.60
CA LYS A 142 -21.36 7.55 2.03
C LYS A 142 -21.09 7.48 3.53
N THR A 143 -21.12 8.61 4.21
CA THR A 143 -21.03 8.64 5.67
C THR A 143 -22.37 8.30 6.30
N ILE A 144 -23.47 8.76 5.72
CA ILE A 144 -24.83 8.60 6.25
C ILE A 144 -25.50 7.30 5.76
N SER A 145 -25.19 6.80 4.58
CA SER A 145 -25.81 5.63 3.93
C SER A 145 -25.46 4.31 4.62
N LYS A 146 -24.55 4.35 5.61
CA LYS A 146 -24.33 3.24 6.55
C LYS A 146 -25.25 3.32 7.78
N ASP A 147 -25.91 4.44 8.01
CA ASP A 147 -27.02 4.52 8.94
C ASP A 147 -28.25 3.98 8.20
N ASN A 148 -28.44 2.65 8.31
CA ASN A 148 -29.66 1.93 7.89
C ASN A 148 -30.95 2.67 8.28
N ILE A 149 -30.86 3.54 9.30
CA ILE A 149 -31.89 4.42 9.83
C ILE A 149 -32.53 5.30 8.74
N GLU A 150 -31.79 5.93 7.82
CA GLU A 150 -32.41 6.80 6.80
C GLU A 150 -33.17 6.01 5.73
N GLN A 151 -32.64 4.84 5.34
CA GLN A 151 -33.36 3.92 4.45
C GLN A 151 -34.62 3.37 5.12
N ASP A 152 -34.51 3.03 6.41
CA ASP A 152 -35.61 2.60 7.25
C ASP A 152 -36.69 3.70 7.36
N ILE A 153 -36.29 4.97 7.56
CA ILE A 153 -37.19 6.14 7.56
C ILE A 153 -37.91 6.26 6.23
N LYS A 154 -37.16 6.24 5.11
CA LYS A 154 -37.74 6.41 3.78
C LYS A 154 -38.72 5.28 3.46
N ALA A 155 -38.35 4.04 3.73
CA ALA A 155 -39.21 2.88 3.49
C ALA A 155 -40.49 2.91 4.34
N LEU A 156 -40.39 3.35 5.60
CA LEU A 156 -41.57 3.52 6.47
C LEU A 156 -42.42 4.74 6.05
N SER A 157 -41.80 5.87 5.70
CA SER A 157 -42.51 7.09 5.26
C SER A 157 -43.28 6.83 3.97
N ASP A 158 -42.65 6.23 2.96
CA ASP A 158 -43.31 5.87 1.70
C ASP A 158 -44.51 4.92 1.94
N GLY A 159 -44.42 4.07 2.97
CA GLY A 159 -45.52 3.19 3.40
C GLY A 159 -46.64 3.91 4.17
N VAL A 160 -46.29 4.84 5.07
CA VAL A 160 -47.24 5.62 5.88
C VAL A 160 -47.99 6.67 5.06
N ASP A 161 -47.31 7.29 4.09
CA ASP A 161 -47.86 8.32 3.22
C ASP A 161 -48.64 7.75 2.01
N ALA A 162 -48.59 6.43 1.80
CA ALA A 162 -49.31 5.77 0.72
C ALA A 162 -50.83 5.80 0.95
N ALA A 163 -51.58 5.91 -0.15
CA ALA A 163 -53.04 5.92 -0.12
C ALA A 163 -53.66 4.56 0.28
N ASP A 164 -52.87 3.48 0.26
CA ASP A 164 -53.31 2.13 0.61
C ASP A 164 -53.21 1.90 2.13
N PRO A 165 -54.32 1.59 2.83
CA PRO A 165 -54.31 1.31 4.27
C PRO A 165 -53.37 0.19 4.71
N TYR A 166 -52.98 -0.72 3.81
CA TYR A 166 -52.10 -1.86 4.12
C TYR A 166 -50.61 -1.56 3.89
N ALA A 167 -50.28 -0.48 3.20
CA ALA A 167 -48.89 -0.11 2.89
C ALA A 167 -47.99 0.12 4.12
N PRO A 168 -48.44 0.74 5.23
CA PRO A 168 -47.62 0.90 6.42
C PRO A 168 -47.23 -0.43 7.06
N VAL A 169 -48.17 -1.38 7.09
CA VAL A 169 -47.97 -2.74 7.62
C VAL A 169 -46.99 -3.52 6.76
N GLN A 170 -47.14 -3.45 5.43
CA GLN A 170 -46.20 -4.10 4.51
C GLN A 170 -44.78 -3.53 4.63
N ALA A 171 -44.65 -2.20 4.77
CA ALA A 171 -43.36 -1.54 4.99
C ALA A 171 -42.70 -2.00 6.30
N LEU A 172 -43.44 -2.02 7.41
CA LEU A 172 -42.96 -2.49 8.71
C LEU A 172 -42.52 -3.96 8.67
N ARG A 173 -43.34 -4.84 8.08
CA ARG A 173 -43.03 -6.27 7.98
C ARG A 173 -41.79 -6.52 7.14
N ARG A 174 -41.64 -5.82 6.00
CA ARG A 174 -40.43 -5.89 5.16
C ARG A 174 -39.18 -5.46 5.94
N LEU A 175 -39.26 -4.34 6.65
CA LEU A 175 -38.14 -3.81 7.44
C LEU A 175 -37.75 -4.75 8.59
N LYS A 176 -38.74 -5.28 9.34
CA LYS A 176 -38.50 -6.33 10.35
C LYS A 176 -37.85 -7.56 9.72
N HIS A 177 -38.32 -7.98 8.56
CA HIS A 177 -37.75 -9.11 7.84
C HIS A 177 -36.29 -8.89 7.43
N GLU A 178 -35.95 -7.71 6.89
CA GLU A 178 -34.58 -7.38 6.52
C GLU A 178 -33.63 -7.36 7.73
N ARG A 179 -34.08 -6.81 8.88
CA ARG A 179 -33.33 -6.87 10.15
C ARG A 179 -33.11 -8.32 10.61
N LEU A 180 -34.10 -9.18 10.46
CA LEU A 180 -33.98 -10.61 10.76
C LEU A 180 -33.05 -11.33 9.78
N GLN A 181 -33.10 -11.05 8.48
CA GLN A 181 -32.15 -11.60 7.49
C GLN A 181 -30.71 -11.21 7.81
N HIS A 182 -30.46 -9.96 8.20
CA HIS A 182 -29.14 -9.51 8.61
C HIS A 182 -28.66 -10.27 9.87
N ARG A 183 -29.55 -10.51 10.84
CA ARG A 183 -29.24 -11.32 12.03
C ARG A 183 -29.02 -12.80 11.70
N LEU A 184 -29.73 -13.35 10.72
CA LEU A 184 -29.51 -14.72 10.23
C LEU A 184 -28.13 -14.85 9.58
N PHE A 185 -27.73 -13.86 8.78
CA PHE A 185 -26.40 -13.80 8.20
C PHE A 185 -25.31 -13.83 9.29
N LYS A 186 -25.49 -13.07 10.37
CA LYS A 186 -24.59 -13.10 11.55
C LYS A 186 -24.49 -14.49 12.17
N LEU A 187 -25.63 -15.14 12.42
CA LEU A 187 -25.67 -16.50 12.98
C LEU A 187 -25.03 -17.54 12.04
N ASN A 188 -25.18 -17.37 10.73
CA ASN A 188 -24.57 -18.25 9.73
C ASN A 188 -23.04 -18.09 9.73
N LYS A 189 -22.56 -16.84 9.74
CA LYS A 189 -21.14 -16.53 9.89
C LYS A 189 -20.58 -17.15 11.17
N ASP A 190 -21.26 -16.98 12.30
CA ASP A 190 -20.88 -17.60 13.57
C ASP A 190 -20.85 -19.14 13.52
N ALA A 191 -21.82 -19.77 12.86
CA ALA A 191 -21.89 -21.22 12.70
C ALA A 191 -20.79 -21.78 11.77
N ARG A 192 -20.31 -20.99 10.81
CA ARG A 192 -19.18 -21.33 9.92
C ARG A 192 -17.84 -21.16 10.64
N LEU A 193 -17.69 -20.11 11.45
CA LEU A 193 -16.44 -19.77 12.13
C LEU A 193 -16.16 -20.66 13.36
N ARG A 194 -17.19 -21.20 14.03
CA ARG A 194 -17.04 -21.99 15.26
C ARG A 194 -17.05 -23.51 15.00
N SER A 195 -16.23 -24.25 15.75
CA SER A 195 -16.12 -25.73 15.66
C SER A 195 -16.33 -26.42 17.02
N GLY A 196 -16.50 -27.75 17.04
CA GLY A 196 -16.73 -28.53 18.25
C GLY A 196 -18.11 -28.33 18.89
N ALA A 197 -18.21 -28.46 20.22
CA ALA A 197 -19.48 -28.39 20.95
C ALA A 197 -20.20 -27.03 20.80
N ARG A 198 -19.45 -25.91 20.78
CA ARG A 198 -19.99 -24.57 20.52
C ARG A 198 -20.41 -24.37 19.07
N GLY A 199 -19.69 -24.95 18.11
CA GLY A 199 -20.12 -24.97 16.69
C GLY A 199 -21.44 -25.73 16.51
N LEU A 200 -21.64 -26.81 17.27
CA LEU A 200 -22.92 -27.54 17.29
C LEU A 200 -24.04 -26.69 17.90
N GLN A 201 -23.78 -25.95 18.99
CA GLN A 201 -24.74 -24.99 19.55
C GLN A 201 -25.05 -23.84 18.59
N ALA A 202 -24.05 -23.26 17.92
CA ALA A 202 -24.23 -22.20 16.93
C ALA A 202 -25.04 -22.67 15.73
N ARG A 203 -24.81 -23.90 15.24
CA ARG A 203 -25.62 -24.50 14.16
C ARG A 203 -27.06 -24.80 14.62
N LYS A 204 -27.25 -25.22 15.87
CA LYS A 204 -28.61 -25.37 16.44
C LYS A 204 -29.32 -24.02 16.53
N ALA A 205 -28.63 -22.97 16.98
CA ALA A 205 -29.17 -21.62 17.03
C ALA A 205 -29.48 -21.07 15.63
N LEU A 206 -28.61 -21.32 14.64
CA LEU A 206 -28.86 -20.99 13.24
C LEU A 206 -30.13 -21.66 12.73
N VAL A 207 -30.25 -22.98 12.86
CA VAL A 207 -31.44 -23.73 12.39
C VAL A 207 -32.72 -23.28 13.10
N ALA A 208 -32.65 -22.94 14.39
CA ALA A 208 -33.78 -22.38 15.12
C ALA A 208 -34.18 -21.00 14.57
N PHE A 209 -33.19 -20.15 14.27
CA PHE A 209 -33.43 -18.80 13.77
C PHE A 209 -33.86 -18.77 12.30
N GLU A 210 -33.43 -19.74 11.48
CA GLU A 210 -33.91 -19.95 10.10
C GLU A 210 -35.43 -20.13 10.07
N LYS A 211 -36.01 -20.79 11.08
CA LYS A 211 -37.47 -20.92 11.22
C LYS A 211 -38.15 -19.58 11.47
N VAL A 212 -37.59 -18.74 12.36
CA VAL A 212 -38.11 -17.40 12.65
C VAL A 212 -38.08 -16.50 11.42
N VAL A 213 -37.02 -16.59 10.61
CA VAL A 213 -36.93 -15.84 9.34
C VAL A 213 -37.94 -16.35 8.33
N ALA A 214 -38.16 -17.67 8.25
CA ALA A 214 -39.17 -18.25 7.37
C ALA A 214 -40.60 -17.84 7.78
N GLU A 215 -40.90 -17.78 9.08
CA GLU A 215 -42.17 -17.25 9.60
C GLU A 215 -42.36 -15.77 9.25
N SER A 216 -41.31 -14.96 9.41
CA SER A 216 -41.35 -13.55 9.01
C SER A 216 -41.53 -13.37 7.50
N GLN A 217 -40.93 -14.21 6.67
CA GLN A 217 -41.14 -14.18 5.21
C GLN A 217 -42.60 -14.48 4.86
N ALA A 218 -43.20 -15.47 5.53
CA ALA A 218 -44.61 -15.80 5.33
C ALA A 218 -45.55 -14.62 5.69
N LEU A 219 -45.20 -13.81 6.71
CA LEU A 219 -45.96 -12.60 7.06
C LEU A 219 -45.79 -11.48 6.02
N VAL A 220 -44.65 -11.38 5.35
CA VAL A 220 -44.41 -10.41 4.27
C VAL A 220 -45.18 -10.80 3.00
N ASP A 221 -45.26 -12.10 2.70
CA ASP A 221 -45.96 -12.63 1.53
C ASP A 221 -47.47 -12.81 1.74
N GLN A 222 -47.98 -12.51 2.95
CA GLN A 222 -49.38 -12.62 3.28
C GLN A 222 -50.22 -11.63 2.45
N PRO A 223 -51.29 -12.09 1.76
CA PRO A 223 -52.17 -11.21 1.00
C PRO A 223 -52.94 -10.27 1.93
N SER A 224 -53.23 -9.06 1.45
CA SER A 224 -53.87 -7.98 2.24
C SER A 224 -55.24 -8.36 2.81
N GLU A 225 -55.96 -9.27 2.16
CA GLU A 225 -57.29 -9.75 2.58
C GLU A 225 -57.26 -10.65 3.83
N GLU A 226 -56.11 -11.23 4.16
CA GLU A 226 -55.95 -12.13 5.32
C GLU A 226 -55.45 -11.39 6.57
N ILE A 227 -55.20 -10.09 6.48
CA ILE A 227 -54.75 -9.27 7.61
C ILE A 227 -55.97 -8.89 8.46
N SER A 228 -56.01 -9.38 9.70
CA SER A 228 -57.08 -9.06 10.64
C SER A 228 -57.13 -7.55 10.96
N ALA A 229 -58.33 -7.01 11.19
CA ALA A 229 -58.52 -5.59 11.49
C ALA A 229 -57.79 -5.11 12.76
N SER A 230 -57.63 -5.99 13.77
CA SER A 230 -56.86 -5.68 14.97
C SER A 230 -55.35 -5.61 14.69
N ALA A 231 -54.81 -6.54 13.91
CA ALA A 231 -53.40 -6.54 13.53
C ALA A 231 -53.06 -5.34 12.64
N LEU A 232 -53.97 -4.96 11.73
CA LEU A 232 -53.82 -3.75 10.92
C LEU A 232 -53.65 -2.50 11.79
N GLN A 233 -54.49 -2.33 12.81
CA GLN A 233 -54.43 -1.17 13.69
C GLN A 233 -53.16 -1.14 14.54
N GLU A 234 -52.78 -2.27 15.16
CA GLU A 234 -51.58 -2.38 16.00
C GLU A 234 -50.29 -2.18 15.19
N GLU A 235 -50.13 -2.86 14.05
CA GLU A 235 -48.91 -2.78 13.24
C GLU A 235 -48.77 -1.42 12.54
N THR A 236 -49.88 -0.76 12.18
CA THR A 236 -49.84 0.62 11.64
C THR A 236 -49.37 1.61 12.71
N GLN A 237 -49.86 1.47 13.95
CA GLN A 237 -49.40 2.31 15.05
C GLN A 237 -47.91 2.07 15.35
N GLU A 238 -47.47 0.80 15.36
CA GLU A 238 -46.06 0.46 15.55
C GLU A 238 -45.16 1.03 14.44
N ALA A 239 -45.63 1.03 13.19
CA ALA A 239 -44.91 1.64 12.07
C ALA A 239 -44.74 3.15 12.26
N ALA A 240 -45.79 3.85 12.72
CA ALA A 240 -45.75 5.27 13.00
C ALA A 240 -44.84 5.62 14.19
N ASP A 241 -44.91 4.83 15.27
CA ASP A 241 -44.05 5.01 16.45
C ASP A 241 -42.57 4.77 16.09
N MET A 242 -42.27 3.71 15.33
CA MET A 242 -40.91 3.43 14.87
C MET A 242 -40.37 4.54 13.95
N LEU A 243 -41.21 5.08 13.06
CA LEU A 243 -40.84 6.20 12.19
C LEU A 243 -40.54 7.46 13.01
N ALA A 244 -41.35 7.77 14.03
CA ALA A 244 -41.10 8.89 14.93
C ALA A 244 -39.78 8.73 15.70
N ASP A 245 -39.52 7.54 16.25
CA ASP A 245 -38.26 7.23 16.95
C ASP A 245 -37.04 7.35 16.04
N LEU A 246 -37.14 6.87 14.79
CA LEU A 246 -36.04 6.99 13.81
C LEU A 246 -35.82 8.45 13.39
N HIS A 247 -36.87 9.26 13.21
CA HIS A 247 -36.74 10.70 12.94
C HIS A 247 -36.09 11.47 14.08
N ILE A 248 -36.36 11.10 15.34
CA ILE A 248 -35.68 11.69 16.50
C ILE A 248 -34.18 11.38 16.48
N GLN A 249 -33.77 10.21 15.96
CA GLN A 249 -32.36 9.83 15.83
C GLN A 249 -31.63 10.57 14.69
N VAL A 250 -32.36 11.00 13.65
CA VAL A 250 -31.81 11.78 12.52
C VAL A 250 -32.09 13.26 12.75
N GLU A 251 -31.32 13.89 13.64
CA GLU A 251 -31.40 15.34 13.86
C GLU A 251 -30.90 16.13 12.62
N PRO A 252 -31.69 17.08 12.07
CA PRO A 252 -31.26 17.93 10.94
C PRO A 252 -29.99 18.74 11.22
N ALA A 253 -29.72 19.05 12.50
CA ALA A 253 -28.50 19.74 12.92
C ALA A 253 -27.24 18.91 12.58
N ARG A 254 -27.31 17.58 12.75
CA ARG A 254 -26.21 16.66 12.47
C ARG A 254 -25.86 16.62 10.98
N LEU A 255 -26.86 16.76 10.09
CA LEU A 255 -26.65 16.83 8.64
C LEU A 255 -25.87 18.08 8.25
N SER A 256 -26.28 19.26 8.72
CA SER A 256 -25.59 20.53 8.44
C SER A 256 -24.16 20.55 8.98
N GLU A 257 -23.93 19.98 10.17
CA GLU A 257 -22.59 19.85 10.73
C GLU A 257 -21.73 18.86 9.93
N THR A 258 -22.29 17.74 9.51
CA THR A 258 -21.61 16.72 8.72
C THR A 258 -21.23 17.26 7.34
N GLU A 259 -22.11 18.03 6.70
CA GLU A 259 -21.82 18.70 5.43
C GLU A 259 -20.71 19.75 5.57
N SER A 260 -20.75 20.55 6.64
CA SER A 260 -19.70 21.54 6.94
C SER A 260 -18.34 20.87 7.15
N LYS A 261 -18.31 19.77 7.91
CA LYS A 261 -17.11 18.93 8.12
C LYS A 261 -16.65 18.24 6.82
N ALA A 262 -17.58 17.77 5.98
CA ALA A 262 -17.26 17.18 4.69
C ALA A 262 -16.59 18.20 3.77
N LYS A 263 -17.14 19.42 3.71
CA LYS A 263 -16.61 20.52 2.91
C LYS A 263 -15.20 20.92 3.37
N SER A 264 -14.96 21.00 4.68
CA SER A 264 -13.64 21.35 5.20
C SER A 264 -12.60 20.26 4.91
N ILE A 265 -12.94 18.97 5.11
CA ILE A 265 -12.07 17.83 4.75
C ILE A 265 -11.75 17.82 3.25
N LEU A 266 -12.77 17.98 2.40
CA LEU A 266 -12.59 18.05 0.95
C LEU A 266 -11.69 19.22 0.55
N THR A 267 -11.86 20.40 1.16
CA THR A 267 -11.00 21.56 0.92
C THR A 267 -9.54 21.27 1.31
N GLY A 268 -9.34 20.62 2.46
CA GLY A 268 -8.02 20.18 2.93
C GLY A 268 -7.32 19.19 2.00
N LEU A 269 -8.08 18.31 1.35
CA LEU A 269 -7.63 17.37 0.33
C LEU A 269 -7.46 18.00 -1.07
N GLY A 270 -7.72 19.31 -1.20
CA GLY A 270 -7.47 20.09 -2.41
C GLY A 270 -8.67 20.28 -3.33
N PHE A 271 -9.89 19.92 -2.92
CA PHE A 271 -11.09 20.25 -3.69
C PHE A 271 -11.42 21.75 -3.57
N THR A 272 -11.77 22.37 -4.69
CA THR A 272 -12.36 23.71 -4.71
C THR A 272 -13.87 23.59 -4.68
N ASP A 273 -14.60 24.63 -4.23
CA ASP A 273 -16.07 24.63 -4.20
C ASP A 273 -16.68 24.21 -5.54
N ALA A 274 -16.17 24.76 -6.65
CA ALA A 274 -16.61 24.41 -8.00
C ALA A 274 -16.29 22.95 -8.40
N TYR A 275 -15.30 22.30 -7.77
CA TYR A 275 -14.99 20.89 -7.98
C TYR A 275 -15.85 19.97 -7.12
N MET A 276 -16.31 20.43 -5.97
CA MET A 276 -17.20 19.67 -5.08
C MET A 276 -18.60 19.50 -5.68
N GLU A 277 -19.04 20.48 -6.48
CA GLU A 277 -20.33 20.46 -7.18
C GLU A 277 -20.32 19.59 -8.45
N LYS A 278 -19.16 19.12 -8.91
CA LYS A 278 -19.08 18.29 -10.12
C LYS A 278 -19.61 16.88 -9.86
N PRO A 279 -20.20 16.21 -10.87
CA PRO A 279 -20.54 14.80 -10.79
C PRO A 279 -19.28 13.95 -10.58
N ILE A 280 -19.31 12.97 -9.68
CA ILE A 280 -18.11 12.17 -9.37
C ILE A 280 -17.56 11.46 -10.61
N ARG A 281 -18.45 11.01 -11.51
CA ARG A 281 -18.11 10.28 -12.74
C ARG A 281 -17.20 11.07 -13.69
N SER A 282 -17.18 12.40 -13.57
CA SER A 282 -16.32 13.29 -14.37
C SER A 282 -14.90 13.43 -13.83
N LEU A 283 -14.63 12.95 -12.61
CA LEU A 283 -13.34 13.07 -11.96
C LEU A 283 -12.33 12.05 -12.49
N SER A 284 -11.03 12.34 -12.36
CA SER A 284 -10.00 11.33 -12.62
C SER A 284 -9.90 10.33 -11.45
N GLY A 285 -9.25 9.19 -11.66
CA GLY A 285 -9.09 8.17 -10.60
C GLY A 285 -8.44 8.68 -9.32
N GLY A 286 -7.46 9.60 -9.42
CA GLY A 286 -6.85 10.22 -8.24
C GLY A 286 -7.82 11.08 -7.44
N TRP A 287 -8.68 11.84 -8.10
CA TRP A 287 -9.73 12.64 -7.44
C TRP A 287 -10.82 11.75 -6.82
N HIS A 288 -11.17 10.63 -7.45
CA HIS A 288 -12.05 9.62 -6.85
C HIS A 288 -11.46 9.07 -5.55
N MET A 289 -10.15 8.75 -5.55
CA MET A 289 -9.48 8.24 -4.34
C MET A 289 -9.44 9.30 -3.23
N ARG A 290 -9.24 10.59 -3.57
CA ARG A 290 -9.34 11.69 -2.59
C ARG A 290 -10.74 11.83 -2.00
N ALA A 291 -11.79 11.68 -2.81
CA ALA A 291 -13.17 11.68 -2.31
C ALA A 291 -13.45 10.45 -1.42
N ALA A 292 -12.92 9.28 -1.76
CA ALA A 292 -13.02 8.08 -0.93
C ALA A 292 -12.27 8.25 0.41
N LEU A 293 -11.09 8.88 0.40
CA LEU A 293 -10.35 9.26 1.60
C LEU A 293 -11.17 10.24 2.45
N ALA A 294 -11.80 11.25 1.83
CA ALA A 294 -12.65 12.20 2.55
C ALA A 294 -13.81 11.49 3.27
N ALA A 295 -14.49 10.56 2.60
CA ALA A 295 -15.55 9.75 3.19
C ALA A 295 -15.04 8.86 4.34
N ALA A 296 -13.86 8.25 4.20
CA ALA A 296 -13.25 7.44 5.25
C ALA A 296 -12.85 8.27 6.49
N LEU A 297 -12.41 9.51 6.31
CA LEU A 297 -12.05 10.42 7.41
C LEU A 297 -13.28 11.04 8.09
N LEU A 298 -14.37 11.23 7.35
CA LEU A 298 -15.62 11.79 7.89
C LEU A 298 -16.38 10.80 8.78
N GLN A 299 -16.18 9.48 8.57
CA GLN A 299 -16.82 8.44 9.37
C GLN A 299 -16.24 8.37 10.79
N GLU A 300 -17.11 8.34 11.80
CA GLU A 300 -16.69 8.04 13.17
C GLU A 300 -16.25 6.58 13.28
N THR A 301 -14.95 6.38 13.55
CA THR A 301 -14.33 5.05 13.46
C THR A 301 -13.49 4.73 14.70
N ASP A 302 -13.45 3.46 15.06
CA ASP A 302 -12.57 2.95 16.12
C ASP A 302 -11.23 2.51 15.54
N ILE A 303 -11.24 1.98 14.31
CA ILE A 303 -10.06 1.61 13.53
C ILE A 303 -10.13 2.28 12.16
N LEU A 304 -9.12 3.08 11.85
CA LEU A 304 -8.94 3.72 10.55
C LEU A 304 -7.81 3.03 9.80
N ILE A 305 -8.11 2.51 8.62
CA ILE A 305 -7.13 1.83 7.75
C ILE A 305 -6.89 2.70 6.52
N LEU A 306 -5.63 3.04 6.25
CA LEU A 306 -5.22 3.81 5.07
C LEU A 306 -4.16 3.03 4.28
N ASP A 307 -4.53 2.54 3.10
CA ASP A 307 -3.63 1.81 2.19
C ASP A 307 -3.05 2.76 1.12
N GLU A 308 -1.80 3.19 1.31
CA GLU A 308 -1.04 4.11 0.43
C GLU A 308 -1.80 5.42 0.08
N PRO A 309 -2.22 6.21 1.09
CA PRO A 309 -2.99 7.44 0.85
C PRO A 309 -2.17 8.54 0.15
N THR A 310 -0.85 8.51 0.24
CA THR A 310 0.05 9.55 -0.29
C THR A 310 0.15 9.54 -1.82
N ASN A 311 -0.06 8.40 -2.48
CA ASN A 311 0.11 8.24 -3.93
C ASN A 311 -0.79 9.16 -4.78
N PHE A 312 -1.91 9.62 -4.22
CA PHE A 312 -2.87 10.45 -4.93
C PHE A 312 -2.92 11.89 -4.40
N LEU A 313 -2.10 12.21 -3.40
CA LEU A 313 -2.06 13.51 -2.74
C LEU A 313 -0.84 14.31 -3.21
N ASP A 314 -1.04 15.60 -3.38
CA ASP A 314 0.05 16.56 -3.53
C ASP A 314 0.63 16.90 -2.16
N LEU A 315 1.81 17.52 -2.12
CA LEU A 315 2.49 17.83 -0.87
C LEU A 315 1.61 18.58 0.15
N LEU A 316 0.77 19.52 -0.32
CA LEU A 316 -0.16 20.23 0.57
C LEU A 316 -1.19 19.28 1.19
N GLY A 317 -1.78 18.40 0.39
CA GLY A 317 -2.72 17.37 0.87
C GLY A 317 -2.06 16.35 1.80
N ILE A 318 -0.82 15.95 1.55
CA ILE A 318 -0.04 15.06 2.43
C ILE A 318 0.16 15.72 3.79
N ILE A 319 0.68 16.96 3.83
CA ILE A 319 0.93 17.69 5.08
C ILE A 319 -0.37 17.98 5.82
N TRP A 320 -1.44 18.35 5.10
CA TRP A 320 -2.76 18.54 5.69
C TRP A 320 -3.26 17.25 6.33
N LEU A 321 -3.19 16.11 5.62
CA LEU A 321 -3.60 14.81 6.15
C LEU A 321 -2.78 14.40 7.37
N GLN A 322 -1.44 14.56 7.34
CA GLN A 322 -0.58 14.28 8.49
C GLN A 322 -1.05 15.04 9.73
N ARG A 323 -1.35 16.33 9.58
CA ARG A 323 -1.80 17.18 10.68
C ARG A 323 -3.22 16.87 11.13
N TYR A 324 -4.12 16.56 10.19
CA TYR A 324 -5.48 16.12 10.51
C TYR A 324 -5.45 14.83 11.34
N LEU A 325 -4.65 13.84 10.92
CA LEU A 325 -4.46 12.59 11.68
C LEU A 325 -3.80 12.83 13.04
N LYS A 326 -2.91 13.84 13.15
CA LYS A 326 -2.38 14.32 14.43
C LYS A 326 -3.49 14.89 15.32
N SER A 327 -4.35 15.78 14.81
CA SER A 327 -5.46 16.33 15.60
C SER A 327 -6.47 15.30 16.06
N LEU A 328 -6.65 14.19 15.33
CA LEU A 328 -7.55 13.11 15.78
C LEU A 328 -7.05 12.39 17.05
N GLN A 329 -5.75 12.45 17.34
CA GLN A 329 -5.18 11.86 18.55
C GLN A 329 -5.51 12.67 19.80
N ASP A 330 -5.69 13.98 19.66
CA ASP A 330 -6.06 14.86 20.76
C ASP A 330 -7.57 14.80 21.08
N SER A 331 -8.35 14.04 20.30
CA SER A 331 -9.78 13.84 20.57
C SER A 331 -10.04 12.90 21.76
N ASP A 332 -11.22 13.00 22.38
CA ASP A 332 -11.63 12.18 23.53
C ASP A 332 -11.56 10.67 23.26
N LYS A 333 -11.73 10.25 21.99
CA LYS A 333 -11.74 8.84 21.56
C LYS A 333 -10.86 8.66 20.33
N PRO A 334 -9.52 8.66 20.47
CA PRO A 334 -8.62 8.59 19.32
C PRO A 334 -8.75 7.26 18.58
N PRO A 335 -8.94 7.24 17.25
CA PRO A 335 -9.02 6.01 16.48
C PRO A 335 -7.65 5.29 16.46
N THR A 336 -7.67 3.96 16.44
CA THR A 336 -6.48 3.16 16.12
C THR A 336 -6.20 3.28 14.63
N LEU A 337 -5.02 3.77 14.26
CA LEU A 337 -4.63 3.96 12.85
C LEU A 337 -3.79 2.78 12.39
N ILE A 338 -4.11 2.21 11.23
CA ILE A 338 -3.24 1.28 10.49
C ILE A 338 -2.93 1.92 9.15
N LEU A 339 -1.66 2.24 8.93
CA LEU A 339 -1.19 2.94 7.77
C LEU A 339 -0.24 2.07 6.95
N VAL A 340 -0.46 1.96 5.65
CA VAL A 340 0.53 1.49 4.69
C VAL A 340 0.97 2.69 3.87
N SER A 341 2.27 2.94 3.81
CA SER A 341 2.85 4.03 3.02
C SER A 341 4.30 3.68 2.70
N HIS A 342 4.78 4.12 1.54
CA HIS A 342 6.20 4.14 1.21
C HIS A 342 6.91 5.44 1.60
N ASP A 343 6.16 6.50 1.97
CA ASP A 343 6.72 7.79 2.40
C ASP A 343 7.21 7.73 3.86
N ARG A 344 8.52 7.89 4.07
CA ARG A 344 9.18 7.88 5.39
C ARG A 344 8.65 8.96 6.33
N ASP A 345 8.48 10.19 5.83
CA ASP A 345 8.00 11.30 6.62
C ASP A 345 6.54 11.07 7.03
N PHE A 346 5.75 10.41 6.19
CA PHE A 346 4.37 10.03 6.51
C PHE A 346 4.30 8.87 7.51
N ILE A 347 5.19 7.88 7.40
CA ILE A 347 5.32 6.78 8.35
C ILE A 347 5.71 7.26 9.75
N SER A 348 6.47 8.36 9.87
CA SER A 348 6.84 8.99 11.15
C SER A 348 5.64 9.40 12.03
N LEU A 349 4.44 9.45 11.45
CA LEU A 349 3.19 9.62 12.19
C LEU A 349 2.91 8.45 13.15
N CYS A 350 3.41 7.25 12.84
CA CYS A 350 3.13 6.01 13.55
C CYS A 350 4.10 5.79 14.71
N THR A 351 3.58 5.24 15.82
CA THR A 351 4.35 4.92 17.02
C THR A 351 4.93 3.51 16.99
N ASP A 352 4.28 2.61 16.25
CA ASP A 352 4.60 1.20 16.20
C ASP A 352 4.65 0.72 14.74
N LEU A 353 5.54 -0.23 14.46
CA LEU A 353 5.66 -0.90 13.17
C LEU A 353 5.09 -2.32 13.26
N LEU A 354 4.23 -2.65 12.30
CA LEU A 354 3.75 -4.00 12.00
C LEU A 354 4.53 -4.50 10.79
N ILE A 355 5.45 -5.43 11.00
CA ILE A 355 6.31 -5.92 9.92
C ILE A 355 5.77 -7.27 9.44
N LEU A 356 5.39 -7.33 8.18
CA LEU A 356 4.91 -8.53 7.50
C LEU A 356 6.05 -9.16 6.70
N LYS A 357 6.65 -10.22 7.23
CA LYS A 357 7.79 -10.91 6.62
C LYS A 357 7.71 -12.42 6.84
N ASP A 358 8.05 -13.21 5.82
CA ASP A 358 8.13 -14.68 5.89
C ASP A 358 6.86 -15.34 6.47
N LYS A 359 5.69 -14.82 6.09
CA LYS A 359 4.36 -15.22 6.60
C LYS A 359 4.13 -15.03 8.10
N GLN A 360 4.97 -14.22 8.74
CA GLN A 360 4.85 -13.85 10.14
C GLN A 360 4.58 -12.34 10.28
N LEU A 361 3.96 -11.97 11.40
CA LEU A 361 3.74 -10.59 11.79
C LEU A 361 4.60 -10.30 13.02
N THR A 362 5.56 -9.39 12.88
CA THR A 362 6.44 -8.95 13.99
C THR A 362 6.12 -7.51 14.38
N TYR A 363 6.30 -7.22 15.67
CA TYR A 363 6.01 -5.92 16.26
C TYR A 363 7.31 -5.24 16.63
N PHE A 364 7.43 -3.97 16.28
CA PHE A 364 8.53 -3.14 16.72
C PHE A 364 7.97 -1.80 17.21
N HIS A 365 8.41 -1.36 18.38
CA HIS A 365 8.03 -0.08 18.95
C HIS A 365 9.14 0.93 18.64
N GLY A 366 8.81 2.02 17.96
CA GLY A 366 9.77 3.00 17.46
C GLY A 366 9.69 3.24 15.96
N ASP A 367 10.50 4.17 15.48
CA ASP A 367 10.45 4.65 14.09
C ASP A 367 11.11 3.66 13.11
N LEU A 368 10.73 3.77 11.84
CA LEU A 368 11.30 2.95 10.75
C LEU A 368 12.83 3.03 10.69
N ALA A 369 13.41 4.22 10.86
CA ALA A 369 14.86 4.41 10.85
C ALA A 369 15.55 3.63 11.97
N THR A 370 14.99 3.65 13.18
CA THR A 370 15.55 2.91 14.32
C THR A 370 15.45 1.39 14.12
N TYR A 371 14.37 0.93 13.49
CA TYR A 371 14.22 -0.47 13.11
C TYR A 371 15.28 -0.89 12.09
N GLU A 372 15.46 -0.13 11.01
CA GLU A 372 16.43 -0.42 9.95
C GLU A 372 17.87 -0.46 10.49
N ALA A 373 18.25 0.53 11.31
CA ALA A 373 19.55 0.55 11.98
C ALA A 373 19.76 -0.69 12.87
N SER A 374 18.76 -1.06 13.67
CA SER A 374 18.85 -2.27 14.50
C SER A 374 19.00 -3.56 13.68
N GLN A 375 18.41 -3.60 12.46
CA GLN A 375 18.53 -4.74 11.56
C GLN A 375 19.89 -4.77 10.88
N SER A 376 20.43 -3.64 10.43
CA SER A 376 21.74 -3.56 9.79
C SER A 376 22.85 -3.94 10.78
N GLU A 377 22.81 -3.40 12.00
CA GLU A 377 23.73 -3.75 13.10
C GLU A 377 23.65 -5.24 13.44
N ARG A 378 22.42 -5.76 13.61
CA ARG A 378 22.20 -7.18 13.89
C ARG A 378 22.72 -8.06 12.76
N LYS A 379 22.54 -7.65 11.51
CA LYS A 379 23.07 -8.35 10.34
C LYS A 379 24.60 -8.36 10.35
N ILE A 380 25.24 -7.20 10.51
CA ILE A 380 26.71 -7.07 10.59
C ILE A 380 27.26 -7.94 11.72
N TRP A 381 26.61 -7.92 12.89
CA TRP A 381 26.98 -8.75 14.03
C TRP A 381 26.84 -10.25 13.73
N LEU A 382 25.73 -10.68 13.11
CA LEU A 382 25.53 -12.08 12.71
C LEU A 382 26.55 -12.52 11.65
N THR A 383 26.88 -11.67 10.68
CA THR A 383 27.91 -11.92 9.66
C THR A 383 29.28 -12.09 10.29
N LYS A 384 29.71 -11.14 11.15
CA LYS A 384 30.98 -11.24 11.89
C LYS A 384 31.03 -12.50 12.75
N MET A 385 29.94 -12.86 13.43
CA MET A 385 29.83 -14.09 14.22
C MET A 385 29.94 -15.35 13.36
N LYS A 386 29.30 -15.37 12.18
CA LYS A 386 29.39 -16.48 11.23
C LYS A 386 30.79 -16.62 10.67
N GLU A 387 31.40 -15.54 10.20
CA GLU A 387 32.78 -15.54 9.69
C GLU A 387 33.79 -16.00 10.75
N ALA A 388 33.65 -15.55 12.00
CA ALA A 388 34.50 -15.99 13.09
C ALA A 388 34.36 -17.51 13.33
N LYS A 389 33.14 -18.05 13.27
CA LYS A 389 32.92 -19.49 13.33
C LYS A 389 33.47 -20.21 12.12
N ASP A 390 33.22 -19.75 10.91
CA ASP A 390 33.71 -20.38 9.68
C ASP A 390 35.24 -20.43 9.66
N LYS A 391 35.94 -19.38 10.14
CA LYS A 391 37.39 -19.39 10.37
C LYS A 391 37.82 -20.46 11.38
N GLN A 392 37.12 -20.58 12.51
CA GLN A 392 37.40 -21.63 13.51
C GLN A 392 37.13 -23.04 12.96
N LYS A 393 36.06 -23.24 12.18
CA LYS A 393 35.73 -24.49 11.50
C LYS A 393 36.84 -24.88 10.53
N ALA A 394 37.25 -23.96 9.66
CA ALA A 394 38.35 -24.17 8.72
C ALA A 394 39.66 -24.50 9.43
N HIS A 395 39.97 -23.86 10.57
CA HIS A 395 41.15 -24.18 11.37
C HIS A 395 41.10 -25.60 11.97
N ILE A 396 39.95 -26.01 12.53
CA ILE A 396 39.76 -27.36 13.06
C ILE A 396 39.82 -28.41 11.95
N GLU A 397 39.22 -28.15 10.79
CA GLU A 397 39.28 -29.03 9.61
C GLU A 397 40.71 -29.18 9.08
N LYS A 398 41.46 -28.08 8.94
CA LYS A 398 42.89 -28.11 8.59
C LYS A 398 43.69 -28.94 9.61
N SER A 399 43.39 -28.79 10.90
CA SER A 399 44.04 -29.56 11.96
C SER A 399 43.67 -31.05 11.93
N ILE A 400 42.42 -31.40 11.63
CA ILE A 400 41.98 -32.79 11.43
C ILE A 400 42.70 -33.39 10.21
N ALA A 401 42.79 -32.66 9.11
CA ALA A 401 43.48 -33.10 7.90
C ALA A 401 44.98 -33.32 8.14
N ALA A 402 45.65 -32.37 8.79
CA ALA A 402 47.06 -32.48 9.18
C ALA A 402 47.30 -33.67 10.12
N ASN A 403 46.47 -33.83 11.15
CA ASN A 403 46.59 -34.95 12.10
C ASN A 403 46.28 -36.31 11.46
N LYS A 404 45.34 -36.39 10.52
CA LYS A 404 45.06 -37.60 9.73
C LYS A 404 46.22 -37.95 8.80
N LYS A 405 46.84 -36.96 8.16
CA LYS A 405 48.01 -37.15 7.28
C LYS A 405 49.22 -37.61 8.09
N ALA A 406 49.59 -36.86 9.13
CA ALA A 406 50.70 -37.20 10.01
C ALA A 406 50.50 -38.55 10.73
N GLY A 407 49.29 -38.87 11.17
CA GLY A 407 48.99 -40.16 11.80
C GLY A 407 49.04 -41.36 10.84
N LYS A 408 48.80 -41.15 9.54
CA LYS A 408 48.97 -42.18 8.50
C LYS A 408 50.43 -42.36 8.08
N GLU A 409 51.19 -41.27 8.02
CA GLU A 409 52.62 -41.28 7.64
C GLU A 409 53.52 -41.82 8.76
N SER A 410 53.17 -41.59 10.04
CA SER A 410 54.00 -41.97 11.19
C SER A 410 53.43 -43.10 12.06
N ASP A 411 52.36 -43.78 11.62
CA ASP A 411 51.60 -44.83 12.36
C ASP A 411 51.28 -44.49 13.83
N ASP A 412 51.05 -43.20 14.11
CA ASP A 412 50.82 -42.69 15.47
C ASP A 412 49.32 -42.72 15.81
N GLN A 413 48.93 -43.73 16.59
CA GLN A 413 47.54 -43.93 17.02
C GLN A 413 46.98 -42.76 17.86
N ASN A 414 47.82 -41.99 18.55
CA ASN A 414 47.36 -40.85 19.36
C ASN A 414 46.88 -39.69 18.49
N LYS A 415 47.57 -39.40 17.38
CA LYS A 415 47.17 -38.37 16.41
C LYS A 415 45.89 -38.73 15.67
N LEU A 416 45.73 -40.01 15.32
CA LEU A 416 44.48 -40.55 14.74
C LEU A 416 43.30 -40.44 15.72
N ARG A 417 43.51 -40.74 17.02
CA ARG A 417 42.50 -40.56 18.06
C ARG A 417 42.14 -39.09 18.28
N GLN A 418 43.12 -38.19 18.23
CA GLN A 418 42.92 -36.75 18.34
C GLN A 418 42.10 -36.19 17.16
N ALA A 419 42.37 -36.66 15.93
CA ALA A 419 41.58 -36.31 14.76
C ALA A 419 40.11 -36.78 14.86
N LYS A 420 39.88 -38.03 15.30
CA LYS A 420 38.51 -38.56 15.54
C LYS A 420 37.77 -37.78 16.62
N SER A 421 38.44 -37.40 17.70
CA SER A 421 37.86 -36.58 18.78
C SER A 421 37.48 -35.17 18.32
N ARG A 422 38.36 -34.51 17.53
CA ARG A 422 38.09 -33.20 16.94
C ARG A 422 36.97 -33.25 15.89
N GLN A 423 36.91 -34.31 15.10
CA GLN A 423 35.83 -34.56 14.16
C GLN A 423 34.48 -34.69 14.89
N LYS A 424 34.43 -35.50 15.96
CA LYS A 424 33.25 -35.59 16.82
C LYS A 424 32.84 -34.25 17.47
N LYS A 425 33.81 -33.40 17.82
CA LYS A 425 33.52 -32.05 18.33
C LYS A 425 32.89 -31.14 17.27
N LEU A 426 33.33 -31.27 16.01
CA LEU A 426 32.77 -30.54 14.88
C LEU A 426 31.35 -31.04 14.55
N ASP A 427 31.14 -32.36 14.63
CA ASP A 427 29.86 -32.98 14.28
C ASP A 427 28.79 -32.81 15.37
N ASP A 428 29.15 -32.92 16.66
CA ASP A 428 28.18 -32.97 17.78
C ASP A 428 28.04 -31.65 18.56
N ARG A 429 29.00 -30.72 18.48
CA ARG A 429 29.09 -29.54 19.39
C ARG A 429 29.21 -28.19 18.69
N TRP A 430 29.05 -28.15 17.38
CA TRP A 430 29.20 -26.93 16.58
C TRP A 430 27.88 -26.13 16.55
N GLY A 431 27.95 -24.80 16.70
CA GLY A 431 26.78 -23.88 16.67
C GLY A 431 26.75 -22.85 17.80
N LEU A 432 25.60 -22.26 18.14
CA LEU A 432 25.48 -21.16 19.13
C LEU A 432 25.91 -21.57 20.56
N GLU A 433 26.84 -20.82 21.16
CA GLU A 433 27.34 -21.05 22.54
C GLU A 433 26.52 -20.32 23.61
N VAL A 434 25.81 -19.26 23.20
CA VAL A 434 24.99 -18.41 24.06
C VAL A 434 23.54 -18.51 23.58
N GLY A 435 22.62 -18.82 24.49
CA GLY A 435 21.19 -18.87 24.18
C GLY A 435 20.56 -17.49 24.05
N GLN A 436 19.29 -17.42 23.64
CA GLN A 436 18.56 -16.15 23.43
C GLN A 436 18.48 -15.24 24.68
N ARG A 437 18.76 -15.77 25.88
CA ARG A 437 18.75 -15.03 27.16
C ARG A 437 20.15 -14.67 27.68
N GLY A 438 21.20 -14.74 26.85
CA GLY A 438 22.56 -14.35 27.23
C GLY A 438 23.36 -15.35 28.08
N GLY A 439 22.76 -16.47 28.50
CA GLY A 439 23.44 -17.55 29.22
C GLY A 439 24.04 -18.62 28.29
N ARG A 440 24.96 -19.46 28.80
CA ARG A 440 25.48 -20.64 28.08
C ARG A 440 24.33 -21.53 27.59
N PHE A 441 24.33 -21.81 26.29
CA PHE A 441 23.32 -22.63 25.60
C PHE A 441 23.39 -24.09 26.06
N LYS A 442 22.28 -24.63 26.58
CA LYS A 442 22.14 -26.04 26.99
C LYS A 442 21.08 -26.73 26.12
N LEU A 443 21.50 -27.75 25.36
CA LEU A 443 20.73 -28.45 24.33
C LEU A 443 19.31 -28.86 24.75
N ASN A 444 19.14 -29.42 25.95
CA ASN A 444 17.84 -29.93 26.43
C ASN A 444 17.08 -28.96 27.36
N ARG A 445 17.63 -27.77 27.63
CA ARG A 445 16.97 -26.74 28.46
C ARG A 445 16.35 -25.65 27.60
N ASP A 446 17.04 -25.27 26.52
CA ASP A 446 16.70 -24.08 25.75
C ASP A 446 15.93 -24.39 24.44
N LEU A 447 15.79 -25.67 24.05
CA LEU A 447 14.96 -26.15 22.93
C LEU A 447 13.82 -27.02 23.46
N VAL A 448 12.61 -26.86 22.90
CA VAL A 448 11.46 -27.72 23.22
C VAL A 448 11.61 -29.04 22.45
N GLY A 449 11.67 -30.17 23.16
CA GLY A 449 11.82 -31.53 22.61
C GLY A 449 13.16 -32.21 22.92
N PHE A 450 13.29 -33.50 22.57
CA PHE A 450 14.55 -34.25 22.65
C PHE A 450 15.36 -34.03 21.36
N HIS A 451 16.50 -33.34 21.47
CA HIS A 451 17.39 -33.05 20.33
C HIS A 451 18.71 -33.81 20.51
N LEU A 452 19.15 -34.55 19.49
CA LEU A 452 20.30 -35.45 19.62
C LEU A 452 21.64 -34.81 19.25
N THR A 453 21.72 -33.85 18.31
CA THR A 453 23.06 -33.46 17.77
C THR A 453 23.27 -32.04 17.21
N ALA A 454 22.31 -31.11 17.20
CA ALA A 454 22.58 -29.78 16.63
C ALA A 454 22.26 -28.63 17.59
N ARG A 455 23.26 -27.77 17.85
CA ARG A 455 22.98 -26.38 18.22
C ARG A 455 22.39 -25.71 16.98
N ALA A 456 21.48 -24.76 17.15
CA ALA A 456 20.97 -23.99 16.01
C ALA A 456 22.15 -23.34 15.27
N GLU A 457 22.19 -23.54 13.94
CA GLU A 457 23.12 -22.83 13.07
C GLU A 457 22.83 -21.32 13.17
N ILE A 458 23.85 -20.50 12.90
CA ILE A 458 23.61 -19.07 12.74
C ILE A 458 22.92 -18.90 11.39
N ASP A 459 21.60 -18.90 11.42
CA ASP A 459 20.78 -18.54 10.27
C ASP A 459 20.88 -17.03 10.09
N ILE A 460 21.77 -16.61 9.20
CA ILE A 460 21.77 -15.22 8.72
C ILE A 460 20.56 -15.13 7.81
N PRO A 461 19.59 -14.25 8.09
CA PRO A 461 18.48 -14.03 7.19
C PRO A 461 19.02 -13.86 5.77
N PRO A 462 18.55 -14.64 4.79
CA PRO A 462 19.11 -14.63 3.45
C PRO A 462 19.14 -13.20 2.94
N GLU A 463 20.30 -12.79 2.43
CA GLU A 463 20.50 -11.46 1.88
C GLU A 463 19.51 -11.30 0.73
N GLN A 464 18.46 -10.51 0.99
CA GLN A 464 17.57 -10.10 -0.07
C GLN A 464 18.43 -9.26 -1.00
N ARG A 465 18.56 -9.69 -2.26
CA ARG A 465 19.38 -8.99 -3.25
C ARG A 465 18.99 -7.52 -3.22
N SER A 466 19.92 -6.65 -2.83
CA SER A 466 19.73 -5.21 -2.95
C SER A 466 19.47 -4.91 -4.43
N VAL A 467 18.47 -4.08 -4.68
CA VAL A 467 18.24 -3.56 -6.03
C VAL A 467 19.38 -2.58 -6.27
N VAL A 468 20.24 -2.86 -7.24
CA VAL A 468 21.33 -1.94 -7.63
C VAL A 468 20.99 -1.42 -9.01
N ILE A 469 20.66 -0.13 -9.10
CA ILE A 469 20.36 0.53 -10.36
C ILE A 469 21.64 1.15 -10.89
N ALA A 470 22.23 0.52 -11.91
CA ALA A 470 23.36 1.10 -12.63
C ALA A 470 22.83 1.94 -13.81
N LEU A 471 23.09 3.24 -13.79
CA LEU A 471 22.77 4.13 -14.91
C LEU A 471 23.91 4.09 -15.93
N PRO A 472 23.60 3.99 -17.24
CA PRO A 472 24.64 3.96 -18.26
C PRO A 472 25.30 5.32 -18.41
N GLU A 473 26.63 5.33 -18.58
CA GLU A 473 27.37 6.56 -18.82
C GLU A 473 26.94 7.23 -20.14
N PRO A 474 26.68 8.55 -20.12
CA PRO A 474 26.33 9.30 -21.31
C PRO A 474 27.56 9.44 -22.22
N PRO A 475 27.40 9.43 -23.55
CA PRO A 475 28.53 9.62 -24.45
C PRO A 475 29.02 11.08 -24.43
N ASP A 476 30.32 11.27 -24.71
CA ASP A 476 30.94 12.59 -24.69
C ASP A 476 30.34 13.58 -25.69
N LEU A 477 30.04 14.78 -25.21
CA LEU A 477 29.63 15.91 -26.04
C LEU A 477 30.88 16.69 -26.48
N ARG A 478 31.11 16.77 -27.80
CA ARG A 478 32.27 17.48 -28.37
C ARG A 478 32.30 18.98 -28.11
N PHE A 479 31.16 19.59 -27.76
CA PHE A 479 31.05 21.02 -27.50
C PHE A 479 30.40 21.25 -26.13
N PRO A 480 31.04 22.01 -25.22
CA PRO A 480 30.42 22.39 -23.96
C PRO A 480 29.31 23.40 -24.23
N GLY A 481 28.13 23.18 -23.65
CA GLY A 481 26.98 24.05 -23.80
C GLY A 481 25.78 23.57 -22.97
N ALA A 482 24.76 24.41 -22.87
CA ALA A 482 23.49 24.01 -22.26
C ALA A 482 22.84 22.92 -23.12
N LEU A 483 22.36 21.85 -22.46
CA LEU A 483 21.62 20.79 -23.13
C LEU A 483 20.24 21.29 -23.56
N ILE A 484 19.57 22.02 -22.66
CA ILE A 484 18.24 22.59 -22.88
C ILE A 484 18.23 24.00 -22.27
N SER A 485 17.80 24.99 -23.05
CA SER A 485 17.57 26.35 -22.56
C SER A 485 16.18 26.84 -23.01
N LEU A 486 15.41 27.35 -22.06
CA LEU A 486 14.13 28.02 -22.26
C LEU A 486 14.34 29.49 -21.93
N GLU A 487 14.01 30.39 -22.87
CA GLU A 487 14.11 31.84 -22.69
C GLU A 487 12.76 32.51 -22.93
N LYS A 488 12.23 33.17 -21.88
CA LYS A 488 10.94 33.87 -21.85
C LYS A 488 9.79 33.02 -22.42
N VAL A 489 9.80 31.73 -22.09
CA VAL A 489 8.84 30.78 -22.66
C VAL A 489 7.48 30.89 -21.97
N SER A 490 6.45 31.08 -22.78
CA SER A 490 5.05 31.15 -22.37
C SER A 490 4.20 30.17 -23.19
N PHE A 491 3.26 29.49 -22.53
CA PHE A 491 2.39 28.50 -23.18
C PHE A 491 0.94 28.60 -22.71
N ARG A 492 0.01 28.47 -23.67
CA ARG A 492 -1.44 28.36 -23.44
C ARG A 492 -2.03 27.24 -24.30
N TYR A 493 -2.98 26.48 -23.75
CA TYR A 493 -3.68 25.41 -24.47
C TYR A 493 -4.70 25.94 -25.50
N SER A 494 -5.26 27.12 -25.25
CA SER A 494 -6.21 27.77 -26.15
C SER A 494 -6.01 29.28 -26.10
N PRO A 495 -6.24 30.02 -27.21
CA PRO A 495 -6.16 31.48 -27.22
C PRO A 495 -7.07 32.14 -26.19
N LYS A 496 -8.23 31.53 -25.91
CA LYS A 496 -9.25 32.02 -24.96
C LYS A 496 -8.89 31.76 -23.50
N LEU A 497 -8.00 30.81 -23.23
CA LEU A 497 -7.61 30.43 -21.88
C LEU A 497 -6.38 31.22 -21.43
N ALA A 498 -6.28 31.44 -20.12
CA ALA A 498 -5.11 32.06 -19.53
C ALA A 498 -3.85 31.20 -19.81
N PRO A 499 -2.65 31.81 -19.95
CA PRO A 499 -1.43 31.05 -20.10
C PRO A 499 -1.15 30.23 -18.85
N VAL A 500 -0.88 28.95 -19.04
CA VAL A 500 -0.55 27.99 -17.98
C VAL A 500 0.89 28.20 -17.50
N VAL A 501 1.77 28.58 -18.43
CA VAL A 501 3.18 28.88 -18.19
C VAL A 501 3.48 30.27 -18.74
N LYS A 502 4.19 31.10 -17.97
CA LYS A 502 4.48 32.50 -18.28
C LYS A 502 5.95 32.84 -18.04
N ASP A 503 6.61 33.32 -19.09
CA ASP A 503 7.95 33.90 -19.10
C ASP A 503 9.00 33.06 -18.33
N ILE A 504 8.99 31.75 -18.54
CA ILE A 504 9.92 30.84 -17.88
C ILE A 504 11.31 30.96 -18.50
N ASN A 505 12.31 31.09 -17.62
CA ASN A 505 13.72 31.02 -17.95
C ASN A 505 14.35 29.86 -17.16
N ILE A 506 14.91 28.88 -17.86
CA ILE A 506 15.59 27.74 -17.24
C ILE A 506 16.65 27.22 -18.23
N SER A 507 17.82 26.90 -17.70
CA SER A 507 18.93 26.35 -18.48
C SER A 507 19.49 25.15 -17.74
N VAL A 508 19.62 24.03 -18.46
CA VAL A 508 20.07 22.73 -17.97
C VAL A 508 21.38 22.38 -18.67
N GLY A 509 22.47 22.33 -17.93
CA GLY A 509 23.79 21.88 -18.39
C GLY A 509 24.02 20.38 -18.15
N MET A 510 25.16 19.87 -18.64
CA MET A 510 25.61 18.51 -18.34
C MET A 510 25.93 18.37 -16.84
N GLY A 511 25.50 17.29 -16.20
CA GLY A 511 25.69 17.06 -14.76
C GLY A 511 24.79 17.91 -13.84
N ASP A 512 23.98 18.82 -14.39
CA ASP A 512 23.04 19.62 -13.58
C ASP A 512 21.99 18.72 -12.91
N ARG A 513 21.60 19.10 -11.69
CA ARG A 513 20.48 18.52 -10.96
C ARG A 513 19.41 19.56 -10.78
N VAL A 514 18.28 19.36 -11.44
CA VAL A 514 17.18 20.31 -11.45
C VAL A 514 15.92 19.67 -10.88
N GLY A 515 15.46 20.20 -9.75
CA GLY A 515 14.19 19.79 -9.14
C GLY A 515 13.07 20.77 -9.48
N ILE A 516 11.88 20.30 -9.81
CA ILE A 516 10.70 21.15 -10.04
C ILE A 516 9.59 20.76 -9.07
N LEU A 517 9.30 21.67 -8.14
CA LEU A 517 8.22 21.55 -7.15
C LEU A 517 7.05 22.47 -7.50
N GLY A 518 5.83 22.05 -7.18
CA GLY A 518 4.63 22.84 -7.41
C GLY A 518 3.39 22.06 -7.03
N LEU A 519 2.28 22.78 -6.78
CA LEU A 519 0.98 22.16 -6.52
C LEU A 519 0.40 21.52 -7.79
N ASN A 520 -0.57 20.63 -7.63
CA ASN A 520 -1.33 20.10 -8.75
C ASN A 520 -2.02 21.23 -9.52
N GLY A 521 -1.98 21.14 -10.85
CA GLY A 521 -2.49 22.20 -11.73
C GLY A 521 -1.60 23.44 -11.86
N ALA A 522 -0.42 23.49 -11.22
CA ALA A 522 0.51 24.63 -11.36
C ALA A 522 1.17 24.73 -12.75
N GLY A 523 1.07 23.67 -13.57
CA GLY A 523 1.64 23.59 -14.92
C GLY A 523 2.88 22.70 -15.06
N LYS A 524 3.23 21.87 -14.05
CA LYS A 524 4.45 21.02 -14.04
C LYS A 524 4.57 20.15 -15.29
N SER A 525 3.57 19.32 -15.57
CA SER A 525 3.58 18.45 -16.75
C SER A 525 3.55 19.25 -18.07
N THR A 526 3.03 20.48 -18.06
CA THR A 526 3.09 21.36 -19.24
C THR A 526 4.51 21.87 -19.47
N LEU A 527 5.22 22.26 -18.40
CA LEU A 527 6.64 22.63 -18.47
C LEU A 527 7.51 21.44 -18.93
N VAL A 528 7.25 20.24 -18.43
CA VAL A 528 7.93 19.01 -18.87
C VAL A 528 7.72 18.76 -20.37
N LYS A 529 6.49 18.90 -20.88
CA LYS A 529 6.20 18.77 -22.32
C LYS A 529 6.95 19.79 -23.18
N LEU A 530 7.18 21.00 -22.66
CA LEU A 530 7.99 22.02 -23.34
C LEU A 530 9.49 21.67 -23.31
N LEU A 531 9.99 21.08 -22.23
CA LEU A 531 11.39 20.62 -22.10
C LEU A 531 11.69 19.43 -23.03
N VAL A 532 10.73 18.54 -23.24
CA VAL A 532 10.87 17.33 -24.07
C VAL A 532 10.52 17.59 -25.55
N ASP A 533 10.25 18.84 -25.93
CA ASP A 533 9.86 19.26 -27.29
C ASP A 533 8.59 18.55 -27.83
N GLN A 534 7.68 18.14 -26.94
CA GLN A 534 6.39 17.57 -27.33
C GLN A 534 5.35 18.65 -27.66
N SER A 535 5.52 19.85 -27.12
CA SER A 535 4.64 21.00 -27.33
C SER A 535 5.45 22.22 -27.74
N ARG A 536 4.98 22.96 -28.75
CA ARG A 536 5.61 24.22 -29.14
C ARG A 536 5.18 25.35 -28.20
N PRO A 537 6.10 26.23 -27.78
CA PRO A 537 5.75 27.39 -26.98
C PRO A 537 4.86 28.36 -27.78
N THR A 538 4.00 29.11 -27.09
CA THR A 538 3.20 30.17 -27.72
C THR A 538 4.04 31.44 -27.92
N SER A 539 5.01 31.68 -27.03
CA SER A 539 5.97 32.79 -27.08
C SER A 539 7.26 32.35 -26.39
N GLY A 540 8.39 32.98 -26.74
CA GLY A 540 9.73 32.64 -26.25
C GLY A 540 10.45 31.62 -27.13
N THR A 541 11.67 31.28 -26.74
CA THR A 541 12.57 30.40 -27.51
C THR A 541 13.00 29.20 -26.69
N VAL A 542 12.89 28.00 -27.29
CA VAL A 542 13.47 26.75 -26.75
C VAL A 542 14.66 26.39 -27.61
N THR A 543 15.83 26.21 -26.99
CA THR A 543 17.04 25.73 -27.67
C THR A 543 17.52 24.44 -27.03
N THR A 544 17.88 23.47 -27.87
CA THR A 544 18.38 22.16 -27.44
C THR A 544 19.69 21.85 -28.15
N HIS A 545 20.57 21.09 -27.49
CA HIS A 545 21.84 20.69 -28.11
C HIS A 545 21.59 19.69 -29.27
N PRO A 546 22.20 19.86 -30.46
CA PRO A 546 21.88 19.04 -31.65
C PRO A 546 22.11 17.52 -31.51
N ARG A 547 23.00 17.11 -30.59
CA ARG A 547 23.27 15.69 -30.30
C ARG A 547 22.68 15.22 -28.97
N LEU A 548 21.79 16.00 -28.37
CA LEU A 548 21.14 15.64 -27.12
C LEU A 548 20.32 14.35 -27.32
N LYS A 549 20.60 13.36 -26.48
CA LYS A 549 19.71 12.21 -26.27
C LYS A 549 18.96 12.44 -24.96
N LEU A 550 17.65 12.62 -25.05
CA LEU A 550 16.78 12.86 -23.90
C LEU A 550 16.03 11.56 -23.56
N GLY A 551 16.08 11.15 -22.29
CA GLY A 551 15.21 10.12 -21.75
C GLY A 551 14.07 10.78 -20.97
N TYR A 552 12.82 10.53 -21.35
CA TYR A 552 11.66 11.08 -20.67
C TYR A 552 10.80 9.97 -20.07
N TYR A 553 10.69 9.96 -18.75
CA TYR A 553 9.73 9.14 -18.03
C TYR A 553 8.46 9.96 -17.78
N SER A 554 7.37 9.54 -18.41
CA SER A 554 6.06 10.19 -18.26
C SER A 554 5.29 9.63 -17.07
N GLN A 555 4.41 10.45 -16.48
CA GLN A 555 3.47 10.00 -15.46
C GLN A 555 2.53 8.88 -15.95
N GLN A 556 2.29 8.79 -17.27
CA GLN A 556 1.38 7.83 -17.91
C GLN A 556 2.10 6.56 -18.40
N ALA A 557 3.41 6.44 -18.19
CA ALA A 557 4.20 5.36 -18.78
C ALA A 557 3.71 3.95 -18.38
N VAL A 558 3.24 3.78 -17.15
CA VAL A 558 2.66 2.52 -16.68
C VAL A 558 1.37 2.18 -17.43
N ASP A 559 0.48 3.16 -17.61
CA ASP A 559 -0.78 2.98 -18.35
C ASP A 559 -0.50 2.69 -19.83
N ASP A 560 0.50 3.36 -20.42
CA ASP A 560 0.93 3.13 -21.80
C ASP A 560 1.44 1.69 -21.98
N LEU A 561 2.31 1.20 -21.08
CA LEU A 561 2.78 -0.19 -21.12
C LEU A 561 1.65 -1.20 -20.90
N GLN A 562 0.68 -0.89 -20.03
CA GLN A 562 -0.51 -1.74 -19.86
C GLN A 562 -1.34 -1.77 -21.14
N SER A 563 -1.52 -0.63 -21.81
CA SER A 563 -2.27 -0.57 -23.07
C SER A 563 -1.62 -1.43 -24.16
N LEU A 564 -0.29 -1.45 -24.22
CA LEU A 564 0.47 -2.34 -25.11
C LEU A 564 0.27 -3.81 -24.74
N GLY A 565 0.29 -4.14 -23.44
CA GLY A 565 0.00 -5.49 -22.95
C GLY A 565 -1.43 -5.96 -23.18
N ARG A 566 -2.39 -5.04 -23.35
CA ARG A 566 -3.77 -5.35 -23.77
C ARG A 566 -3.87 -5.58 -25.28
N ALA A 567 -3.07 -4.85 -26.07
CA ALA A 567 -3.05 -5.02 -27.52
C ALA A 567 -2.36 -6.32 -27.96
N ASP A 568 -1.30 -6.74 -27.25
CA ASP A 568 -0.57 -7.99 -27.49
C ASP A 568 -0.48 -8.79 -26.17
N GLU A 569 -1.38 -9.75 -25.99
CA GLU A 569 -1.51 -10.55 -24.75
C GLU A 569 -0.28 -11.40 -24.42
N THR A 570 0.59 -11.65 -25.41
CA THR A 570 1.80 -12.46 -25.26
C THR A 570 3.06 -11.62 -25.07
N LEU A 571 2.95 -10.29 -25.19
CA LEU A 571 4.10 -9.40 -25.13
C LEU A 571 4.72 -9.41 -23.73
N THR A 572 5.99 -9.77 -23.66
CA THR A 572 6.79 -9.75 -22.43
C THR A 572 7.73 -8.54 -22.41
N ALA A 573 8.27 -8.20 -21.24
CA ALA A 573 9.22 -7.09 -21.11
C ALA A 573 10.47 -7.30 -22.00
N LEU A 574 10.98 -8.53 -22.05
CA LEU A 574 12.08 -8.90 -22.95
C LEU A 574 11.69 -8.76 -24.42
N GLY A 575 10.50 -9.24 -24.80
CA GLY A 575 9.99 -9.13 -26.16
C GLY A 575 9.84 -7.68 -26.62
N LEU A 576 9.31 -6.81 -25.74
CA LEU A 576 9.18 -5.38 -26.00
C LEU A 576 10.54 -4.73 -26.24
N LEU A 577 11.49 -4.89 -25.31
CA LEU A 577 12.80 -4.24 -25.43
C LEU A 577 13.60 -4.77 -26.64
N THR A 578 13.50 -6.07 -26.93
CA THR A 578 14.15 -6.67 -28.11
C THR A 578 13.59 -6.11 -29.42
N ARG A 579 12.27 -5.88 -29.50
CA ARG A 579 11.63 -5.21 -30.65
C ARG A 579 12.13 -3.78 -30.81
N GLU A 580 12.29 -3.03 -29.72
CA GLU A 580 12.73 -1.63 -29.75
C GLU A 580 14.20 -1.43 -30.10
N VAL A 581 15.06 -2.30 -29.57
CA VAL A 581 16.50 -2.26 -29.80
C VAL A 581 16.84 -2.57 -31.26
N GLY A 582 15.97 -3.28 -31.99
CA GLY A 582 16.13 -3.49 -33.43
C GLY A 582 17.42 -4.21 -33.83
N GLY A 583 18.05 -4.95 -32.91
CA GLY A 583 19.32 -5.65 -33.12
C GLY A 583 20.59 -4.90 -32.70
N GLU A 584 20.50 -3.69 -32.13
CA GLU A 584 21.67 -2.97 -31.59
C GLU A 584 22.31 -3.65 -30.37
N LEU A 585 21.51 -4.36 -29.57
CA LEU A 585 21.94 -5.18 -28.43
C LEU A 585 21.51 -6.62 -28.66
N SER A 586 22.33 -7.55 -28.18
CA SER A 586 22.00 -8.96 -28.11
C SER A 586 20.91 -9.22 -27.06
N GLU A 587 20.15 -10.30 -27.21
CA GLU A 587 19.14 -10.71 -26.22
C GLU A 587 19.76 -10.92 -24.82
N GLY A 588 21.03 -11.36 -24.76
CA GLY A 588 21.77 -11.51 -23.50
C GLY A 588 21.98 -10.17 -22.78
N GLU A 589 22.35 -9.12 -23.53
CA GLU A 589 22.54 -7.76 -22.99
C GLU A 589 21.21 -7.14 -22.57
N VAL A 590 20.13 -7.35 -23.34
CA VAL A 590 18.78 -6.93 -22.97
C VAL A 590 18.32 -7.59 -21.67
N ARG A 591 18.56 -8.90 -21.50
CA ARG A 591 18.29 -9.61 -20.24
C ARG A 591 19.14 -9.07 -19.09
N SER A 592 20.39 -8.71 -19.36
CA SER A 592 21.28 -8.12 -18.35
C SER A 592 20.75 -6.77 -17.88
N LEU A 593 20.32 -5.89 -18.80
CA LEU A 593 19.76 -4.57 -18.49
C LEU A 593 18.46 -4.69 -17.66
N LEU A 594 17.53 -5.55 -18.09
CA LEU A 594 16.31 -5.83 -17.33
C LEU A 594 16.63 -6.44 -15.95
N GLY A 595 17.62 -7.32 -15.89
CA GLY A 595 18.09 -7.94 -14.64
C GLY A 595 18.66 -6.93 -13.65
N GLN A 596 19.47 -5.98 -14.11
CA GLN A 596 20.02 -4.89 -13.29
C GLN A 596 18.91 -4.01 -12.70
N LEU A 597 17.86 -3.74 -13.48
CA LEU A 597 16.70 -2.97 -13.02
C LEU A 597 15.71 -3.78 -12.18
N GLY A 598 16.06 -5.01 -11.78
CA GLY A 598 15.22 -5.83 -10.90
C GLY A 598 14.10 -6.58 -11.60
N LEU A 599 14.23 -6.88 -12.90
CA LEU A 599 13.38 -7.79 -13.68
C LEU A 599 14.18 -9.04 -14.11
N PRO A 600 14.39 -10.01 -13.21
CA PRO A 600 15.25 -11.16 -13.48
C PRO A 600 14.58 -12.22 -14.36
N GLY A 601 15.34 -12.75 -15.33
CA GLY A 601 15.12 -14.03 -16.00
C GLY A 601 13.66 -14.28 -16.43
N ARG A 602 13.00 -15.22 -15.73
CA ARG A 602 11.63 -15.67 -16.03
C ARG A 602 10.58 -14.58 -15.96
N ILE A 603 10.76 -13.59 -15.08
CA ILE A 603 9.80 -12.48 -14.98
C ILE A 603 9.84 -11.63 -16.25
N ALA A 604 11.03 -11.40 -16.79
CA ALA A 604 11.21 -10.63 -18.02
C ALA A 604 10.82 -11.42 -19.28
N SER A 605 11.05 -12.75 -19.30
CA SER A 605 10.85 -13.60 -20.49
C SER A 605 9.46 -14.24 -20.58
N ASP A 606 8.90 -14.69 -19.46
CA ASP A 606 7.74 -15.60 -19.46
C ASP A 606 6.45 -14.91 -19.00
N VAL A 607 6.55 -13.78 -18.28
CA VAL A 607 5.39 -13.05 -17.75
C VAL A 607 4.97 -11.96 -18.73
N PRO A 608 3.71 -11.98 -19.24
CA PRO A 608 3.20 -10.91 -20.08
C PRO A 608 3.10 -9.58 -19.35
N LEU A 609 3.25 -8.47 -20.08
CA LEU A 609 3.19 -7.10 -19.55
C LEU A 609 1.92 -6.85 -18.73
N ARG A 610 0.76 -7.35 -19.17
CA ARG A 610 -0.52 -7.19 -18.44
C ARG A 610 -0.52 -7.80 -17.04
N LYS A 611 0.32 -8.80 -16.77
CA LYS A 611 0.42 -9.48 -15.47
C LYS A 611 1.50 -8.91 -14.56
N LEU A 612 2.34 -8.00 -15.07
CA LEU A 612 3.38 -7.36 -14.28
C LEU A 612 2.75 -6.38 -13.29
N SER A 613 3.37 -6.25 -12.11
CA SER A 613 2.97 -5.24 -11.14
C SER A 613 3.36 -3.83 -11.61
N GLY A 614 2.73 -2.79 -11.06
CA GLY A 614 3.06 -1.39 -11.38
C GLY A 614 4.57 -1.11 -11.24
N GLY A 615 5.19 -1.49 -10.12
CA GLY A 615 6.64 -1.32 -9.93
C GLY A 615 7.51 -2.11 -10.92
N GLN A 616 7.05 -3.28 -11.39
CA GLN A 616 7.73 -4.03 -12.45
C GLN A 616 7.62 -3.30 -13.81
N LEU A 617 6.47 -2.69 -14.09
CA LEU A 617 6.28 -1.87 -15.29
C LEU A 617 7.15 -0.61 -15.26
N VAL A 618 7.27 0.07 -14.11
CA VAL A 618 8.20 1.20 -13.95
C VAL A 618 9.64 0.78 -14.28
N ARG A 619 10.11 -0.35 -13.73
CA ARG A 619 11.44 -0.89 -14.02
C ARG A 619 11.62 -1.25 -15.50
N CYS A 620 10.58 -1.77 -16.14
CA CYS A 620 10.60 -2.04 -17.58
C CYS A 620 10.73 -0.75 -18.39
N GLU A 621 10.00 0.30 -18.01
CA GLU A 621 10.10 1.60 -18.67
C GLU A 621 11.48 2.24 -18.48
N LEU A 622 12.03 2.19 -17.27
CA LEU A 622 13.41 2.65 -17.03
C LEU A 622 14.41 1.91 -17.93
N ALA A 623 14.20 0.62 -18.20
CA ALA A 623 15.02 -0.13 -19.15
C ALA A 623 14.91 0.42 -20.58
N ARG A 624 13.69 0.79 -21.01
CA ARG A 624 13.43 1.43 -22.32
C ARG A 624 14.11 2.79 -22.45
N LEU A 625 14.32 3.50 -21.35
CA LEU A 625 15.02 4.78 -21.35
C LEU A 625 16.55 4.60 -21.34
N PHE A 626 17.06 3.68 -20.54
CA PHE A 626 18.50 3.54 -20.30
C PHE A 626 19.25 2.92 -21.49
N TRP A 627 18.65 2.01 -22.25
CA TRP A 627 19.38 1.40 -23.38
C TRP A 627 19.87 2.43 -24.42
N ARG A 628 19.18 3.58 -24.55
CA ARG A 628 19.55 4.66 -25.48
C ARG A 628 20.77 5.49 -25.04
N ARG A 629 21.25 5.30 -23.81
CA ARG A 629 22.30 6.10 -23.15
C ARG A 629 22.00 7.62 -23.22
N PRO A 630 20.96 8.09 -22.50
CA PRO A 630 20.56 9.50 -22.52
C PRO A 630 21.62 10.40 -21.87
N HIS A 631 21.72 11.66 -22.30
CA HIS A 631 22.56 12.68 -21.64
C HIS A 631 21.75 13.48 -20.60
N CYS A 632 20.44 13.54 -20.77
CA CYS A 632 19.51 14.19 -19.86
C CYS A 632 18.34 13.25 -19.58
N LEU A 633 18.00 13.07 -18.30
CA LEU A 633 16.82 12.35 -17.84
C LEU A 633 15.79 13.33 -17.31
N VAL A 634 14.57 13.27 -17.83
CA VAL A 634 13.42 14.01 -17.33
C VAL A 634 12.46 13.01 -16.71
N LEU A 635 12.28 13.08 -15.39
CA LEU A 635 11.52 12.11 -14.62
C LEU A 635 10.30 12.79 -13.99
N ASP A 636 9.09 12.41 -14.44
CA ASP A 636 7.82 12.95 -13.94
C ASP A 636 7.12 11.93 -13.02
N GLU A 637 7.16 12.19 -11.71
CA GLU A 637 6.58 11.36 -10.62
C GLU A 637 7.01 9.87 -10.68
N VAL A 638 8.30 9.62 -10.95
CA VAL A 638 8.89 8.27 -11.14
C VAL A 638 8.81 7.36 -9.89
N THR A 639 8.69 7.94 -8.71
CA THR A 639 8.62 7.18 -7.44
C THR A 639 7.26 6.50 -7.23
N THR A 640 6.26 6.84 -8.05
CA THR A 640 4.95 6.19 -8.00
C THR A 640 5.06 4.69 -8.29
N HIS A 641 4.39 3.87 -7.48
CA HIS A 641 4.38 2.39 -7.58
C HIS A 641 5.71 1.67 -7.33
N LEU A 642 6.82 2.38 -7.07
CA LEU A 642 8.09 1.78 -6.70
C LEU A 642 8.11 1.40 -5.21
N ASP A 643 8.77 0.29 -4.91
CA ASP A 643 9.09 -0.08 -3.54
C ASP A 643 10.25 0.76 -3.02
N TYR A 644 10.25 0.97 -1.71
CA TYR A 644 11.26 1.74 -1.00
C TYR A 644 12.71 1.37 -1.38
N GLU A 645 13.04 0.08 -1.43
CA GLU A 645 14.39 -0.39 -1.81
C GLU A 645 14.81 0.11 -3.21
N THR A 646 13.88 0.16 -4.16
CA THR A 646 14.16 0.64 -5.53
C THR A 646 14.21 2.16 -5.57
N VAL A 647 13.37 2.85 -4.78
CA VAL A 647 13.42 4.32 -4.69
C VAL A 647 14.77 4.77 -4.12
N THR A 648 15.28 4.10 -3.09
CA THR A 648 16.62 4.35 -2.53
C THR A 648 17.71 4.12 -3.57
N ALA A 649 17.70 2.96 -4.23
CA ALA A 649 18.68 2.66 -5.28
C ALA A 649 18.64 3.65 -6.45
N LEU A 650 17.45 4.10 -6.84
CA LEU A 650 17.28 5.09 -7.91
C LEU A 650 17.75 6.48 -7.46
N ARG A 651 17.50 6.85 -6.20
CA ARG A 651 17.94 8.12 -5.61
C ARG A 651 19.46 8.22 -5.65
N GLU A 652 20.15 7.20 -5.16
CA GLU A 652 21.62 7.12 -5.13
C GLU A 652 22.17 7.19 -6.56
N ALA A 653 21.67 6.33 -7.45
CA ALA A 653 22.09 6.31 -8.85
C ALA A 653 21.94 7.69 -9.52
N LEU A 654 20.79 8.36 -9.34
CA LEU A 654 20.55 9.68 -9.91
C LEU A 654 21.39 10.79 -9.27
N SER A 655 21.73 10.67 -7.99
CA SER A 655 22.63 11.64 -7.33
C SER A 655 24.02 11.60 -7.96
N ASP A 656 24.52 10.40 -8.29
CA ASP A 656 25.92 10.21 -8.67
C ASP A 656 26.16 10.21 -10.19
N TRP A 657 25.11 10.03 -10.99
CA TRP A 657 25.21 9.91 -12.44
C TRP A 657 25.76 11.16 -13.16
N GLU A 658 26.64 10.99 -14.14
CA GLU A 658 27.27 12.14 -14.82
C GLU A 658 26.33 12.95 -15.73
N GLY A 659 25.22 12.35 -16.17
CA GLY A 659 24.22 13.03 -16.98
C GLY A 659 23.43 14.10 -16.22
N ALA A 660 22.65 14.89 -16.96
CA ALA A 660 21.75 15.88 -16.39
C ALA A 660 20.44 15.25 -15.91
N VAL A 661 19.91 15.67 -14.78
CA VAL A 661 18.63 15.16 -14.24
C VAL A 661 17.66 16.31 -14.02
N VAL A 662 16.48 16.22 -14.62
CA VAL A 662 15.33 17.07 -14.35
C VAL A 662 14.26 16.22 -13.68
N LEU A 663 14.05 16.45 -12.39
CA LEU A 663 13.14 15.66 -11.58
C LEU A 663 11.92 16.49 -11.18
N VAL A 664 10.73 15.94 -11.47
CA VAL A 664 9.45 16.43 -10.99
C VAL A 664 8.90 15.39 -10.04
N SER A 665 8.84 15.71 -8.74
CA SER A 665 8.29 14.79 -7.74
C SER A 665 7.73 15.57 -6.56
N HIS A 666 6.73 14.99 -5.90
CA HIS A 666 6.27 15.44 -4.59
C HIS A 666 7.01 14.80 -3.41
N ASP A 667 7.84 13.78 -3.66
CA ASP A 667 8.59 13.07 -2.64
C ASP A 667 9.78 13.92 -2.15
N ARG A 668 9.67 14.43 -0.92
CA ARG A 668 10.68 15.30 -0.30
C ARG A 668 12.01 14.58 -0.12
N TRP A 669 11.97 13.34 0.36
CA TRP A 669 13.15 12.56 0.69
C TRP A 669 13.90 12.22 -0.61
N PHE A 670 13.18 11.79 -1.65
CA PHE A 670 13.76 11.52 -2.96
C PHE A 670 14.38 12.77 -3.60
N MET A 671 13.70 13.93 -3.52
CA MET A 671 14.20 15.20 -4.06
C MET A 671 15.45 15.70 -3.33
N ARG A 672 15.48 15.65 -1.98
CA ARG A 672 16.65 16.02 -1.16
C ARG A 672 17.87 15.17 -1.51
N GLY A 673 17.68 13.88 -1.71
CA GLY A 673 18.73 12.97 -2.13
C GLY A 673 19.22 13.20 -3.55
N ALA A 674 18.33 12.99 -4.53
CA ALA A 674 18.70 12.95 -5.94
C ALA A 674 19.09 14.33 -6.50
N VAL A 675 18.46 15.41 -6.01
CA VAL A 675 18.70 16.78 -6.50
C VAL A 675 19.63 17.55 -5.60
N GLU A 676 19.36 17.63 -4.29
CA GLU A 676 20.14 18.45 -3.36
C GLU A 676 21.43 17.76 -2.88
N GLY A 677 21.52 16.43 -2.99
CA GLY A 677 22.71 15.67 -2.61
C GLY A 677 22.84 15.49 -1.10
N VAL A 678 21.73 15.64 -0.37
CA VAL A 678 21.71 15.37 1.06
C VAL A 678 21.82 13.86 1.24
N VAL A 679 22.92 13.40 1.81
CA VAL A 679 23.09 12.03 2.30
C VAL A 679 22.48 12.00 3.70
N ASP A 680 21.68 10.98 4.02
CA ASP A 680 21.19 10.82 5.38
C ASP A 680 22.41 10.47 6.26
N ASP A 681 22.58 11.06 7.45
CA ASP A 681 23.74 10.86 8.38
C ASP A 681 24.02 9.38 8.79
N GLN A 682 23.31 8.42 8.20
CA GLN A 682 23.31 6.99 8.52
C GLN A 682 24.36 6.18 7.75
N ASP A 683 25.03 6.77 6.75
CA ASP A 683 26.11 6.12 5.98
C ASP A 683 27.53 6.39 6.51
N GLU A 684 27.68 7.10 7.63
CA GLU A 684 28.98 7.30 8.30
C GLU A 684 29.65 5.98 8.75
N GLY A 685 28.95 4.84 8.66
CA GLY A 685 29.47 3.52 9.06
C GLY A 685 30.31 2.78 8.01
N SER A 686 30.29 3.21 6.74
CA SER A 686 31.11 2.60 5.70
C SER A 686 31.31 3.55 4.53
N THR A 687 32.26 4.47 4.64
CA THR A 687 33.53 4.49 3.90
C THR A 687 34.18 5.81 4.26
N GLU A 688 35.14 5.81 5.19
CA GLU A 688 36.20 6.85 5.17
C GLU A 688 37.04 6.58 3.92
N SER A 689 36.50 6.89 2.74
CA SER A 689 37.29 7.08 1.54
C SER A 689 37.68 8.55 1.52
N GLU A 690 38.85 8.79 2.08
CA GLU A 690 39.64 9.98 1.77
C GLU A 690 39.73 10.11 0.23
N ASP A 691 39.46 11.30 -0.28
CA ASP A 691 39.72 11.76 -1.66
C ASP A 691 38.72 11.43 -2.79
N GLU A 692 37.40 11.60 -2.60
CA GLU A 692 36.53 11.95 -3.75
C GLU A 692 36.40 13.47 -3.87
N VAL A 693 37.04 14.04 -4.89
CA VAL A 693 36.82 15.43 -5.31
C VAL A 693 35.35 15.55 -5.70
N GLU A 694 34.50 16.10 -4.83
CA GLU A 694 33.12 16.44 -5.20
C GLU A 694 33.17 17.33 -6.45
N ILE A 695 32.83 16.75 -7.60
CA ILE A 695 32.62 17.53 -8.81
C ILE A 695 31.48 18.50 -8.46
N ALA A 696 31.77 19.80 -8.46
CA ALA A 696 30.81 20.84 -8.12
C ALA A 696 29.64 20.85 -9.12
N ARG A 697 28.64 20.00 -8.89
CA ARG A 697 27.43 19.89 -9.70
C ARG A 697 26.50 21.03 -9.35
N ARG A 698 25.92 21.69 -10.36
CA ARG A 698 24.89 22.71 -10.12
C ARG A 698 23.59 22.02 -9.72
N ARG A 699 23.22 22.18 -8.45
CA ARG A 699 21.98 21.67 -7.86
C ARG A 699 21.00 22.82 -7.67
N THR A 700 19.82 22.76 -8.27
CA THR A 700 18.83 23.86 -8.21
C THR A 700 17.42 23.31 -8.11
N VAL A 701 16.66 23.77 -7.11
CA VAL A 701 15.24 23.45 -6.96
C VAL A 701 14.42 24.68 -7.34
N TYR A 702 13.51 24.50 -8.29
CA TYR A 702 12.56 25.50 -8.73
C TYR A 702 11.18 25.23 -8.15
N ARG A 703 10.48 26.31 -7.82
CA ARG A 703 9.06 26.30 -7.50
C ARG A 703 8.26 26.89 -8.67
N LEU A 704 7.29 26.14 -9.16
CA LEU A 704 6.30 26.59 -10.11
C LEU A 704 5.02 27.02 -9.39
N LYS A 705 4.61 28.29 -9.56
CA LYS A 705 3.39 28.84 -8.98
C LYS A 705 2.69 29.76 -9.97
N GLY A 706 1.42 29.47 -10.29
CA GLY A 706 0.61 30.29 -11.18
C GLY A 706 1.24 30.52 -12.56
N GLY A 707 1.99 29.52 -13.04
CA GLY A 707 2.73 29.58 -14.30
C GLY A 707 4.08 30.29 -14.26
N SER A 708 4.49 30.87 -13.12
CA SER A 708 5.80 31.50 -12.94
C SER A 708 6.77 30.56 -12.21
N LEU A 709 8.03 30.54 -12.67
CA LEU A 709 9.09 29.72 -12.09
C LEU A 709 10.01 30.58 -11.21
N SER A 710 10.23 30.18 -9.97
CA SER A 710 11.10 30.86 -9.00
C SER A 710 12.08 29.89 -8.37
N VAL A 711 13.36 30.24 -8.24
CA VAL A 711 14.35 29.43 -7.51
C VAL A 711 14.02 29.39 -6.02
N LEU A 712 14.24 28.24 -5.38
CA LEU A 712 14.16 28.08 -3.93
C LEU A 712 15.57 28.07 -3.33
N GLU A 713 15.93 29.11 -2.60
CA GLU A 713 17.29 29.26 -2.01
C GLU A 713 17.61 28.17 -0.99
N ASN A 714 16.66 27.82 -0.11
CA ASN A 714 16.83 26.73 0.87
C ASN A 714 16.12 25.44 0.41
N GLY A 715 16.04 25.23 -0.91
CA GLY A 715 15.60 23.96 -1.48
C GLY A 715 14.19 23.50 -1.07
N VAL A 716 14.01 22.19 -0.95
CA VAL A 716 12.77 21.48 -0.60
C VAL A 716 12.23 21.95 0.76
N SER A 717 13.09 22.19 1.74
CA SER A 717 12.70 22.58 3.10
C SER A 717 11.97 23.93 3.15
N SER A 718 12.36 24.88 2.29
CA SER A 718 11.64 26.15 2.19
C SER A 718 10.21 25.98 1.64
N PHE A 719 10.02 25.06 0.70
CA PHE A 719 8.73 24.76 0.12
C PHE A 719 7.82 24.04 1.12
N GLU A 720 8.39 23.12 1.89
CA GLU A 720 7.71 22.43 2.99
C GLU A 720 7.17 23.42 4.03
N ALA A 721 8.00 24.31 4.58
CA ALA A 721 7.57 25.30 5.57
C ALA A 721 6.44 26.21 5.05
N LEU A 722 6.43 26.53 3.76
CA LEU A 722 5.34 27.29 3.12
C LEU A 722 4.04 26.48 3.06
N MET A 723 4.13 25.19 2.72
CA MET A 723 2.96 24.31 2.67
C MET A 723 2.43 23.98 4.06
N GLU A 724 3.30 23.82 5.05
CA GLU A 724 2.92 23.67 6.45
C GLU A 724 2.13 24.87 6.96
N LYS A 725 2.59 26.10 6.71
CA LYS A 725 1.86 27.32 7.07
C LYS A 725 0.47 27.35 6.43
N ARG A 726 0.33 26.89 5.19
CA ARG A 726 -0.96 26.81 4.49
C ARG A 726 -1.86 25.73 5.07
N ALA A 727 -1.33 24.52 5.29
CA ALA A 727 -2.07 23.42 5.90
C ALA A 727 -2.55 23.79 7.31
N THR A 728 -1.74 24.51 8.09
CA THR A 728 -2.14 25.04 9.41
C THR A 728 -3.34 25.97 9.29
N LYS A 729 -3.35 26.88 8.31
CA LYS A 729 -4.47 27.80 8.09
C LYS A 729 -5.74 27.07 7.68
N LEU A 730 -5.61 26.06 6.82
CA LEU A 730 -6.73 25.21 6.40
C LEU A 730 -7.29 24.38 7.56
N LEU A 731 -6.46 24.00 8.54
CA LEU A 731 -6.91 23.31 9.74
C LEU A 731 -7.46 24.26 10.81
N ALA A 732 -6.96 25.49 10.89
CA ALA A 732 -7.49 26.51 11.80
C ALA A 732 -8.88 27.03 11.39
N SER A 733 -9.32 26.75 10.14
CA SER A 733 -10.70 26.97 9.71
C SER A 733 -11.65 25.81 10.04
N PHE A 734 -11.18 24.78 10.77
CA PHE A 734 -12.01 23.69 11.29
C PHE A 734 -12.60 24.02 12.66
#